data_AF-J8AFZ4-F1
#
_entry.id   AF-J8AFZ4-F1
#
_cell.length_a   1.000
_cell.length_b   1.000
_cell.length_c   1.000
_cell.angle_alpha   90.00
_cell.angle_beta   90.00
_cell.angle_gamma   90.00
#
_symmetry.space_group_name_H-M   'P 1'
#
loop_
_entity.id
_entity.type
_entity.pdbx_description
1 polymer ?
#
loop_
_entity_poly.entity_id
_entity_poly.type
_entity_poly.pdbx_seq_one_letter_code
_entity_poly.pdbx_strand_id
1 'polypeptide(L)'
;MKSEDILRALQEGRITPRDAKIILSKMKTEPEVSSSLYLSDSFKCSGDSLLKDSSIKSASRNERIANCSNDSESIAIVGMSGRYPGANNLDQYWDNLVNAKNSIQEIPKSRWDVNKYYDKCSSKTGKIYCKSMGLLDDIDYFDPLFFNISPSEAETMDPQHRLFLQESYKAFEDAGYTSRSLNNKKCGVYLGIMTNEYGMMLYQNQDIETNTTGNSFAIAAARIAYFLNLKGPAIPIDTACSSSLVAAHLACQALINKEIDMALVGGVTLYLTPEAYIGMCGAGMLSPDGQCKTFDNSADGFVPGEGVGALVLKRLKDAEADNDFIYGVITGSGINQDGKTNGITAPSVNSQMELEREVYDKYKIHPETISYVEMHGTGTKLGDPIELEALSNIFKEKTDKKNYCAIGSVKSNIGHTSAAAGVASIQKVLLGMKHKKLVPTLNYKKANEHFDFGNSPFYVNTEVKNWEANVGMPRRASVSSFGFSGTNSHLVIEEYHPRTDTTRNMILCETKPLLFVLSAKSEEQLRVYAKSMKRWIESVKNINLMDVTYTLQVGRDEMDYRLAFLVDSKESLIKRLEDFINNNLLKYSILIGHVKRDKAGISPFEVDEDAKALLQTWIQKKNLQKIAEIWVKGLHIDWNQLYSDIKPRRISLPTYPFARERYWIPSEGTNTSSDNISTVIPAALHPMLHQNTSNLSKQRFSSTFTGLEFFLADHVVKGQKVFPGVAYLEMAYEAIRKAANSVEEPIRIGLKNVAWVHPLTVRNQP
;
A
#
# COMPACT_ATOMS: atom_id res chain seq x y z
N MET A 1 38.64 17.07 47.46
CA MET A 1 38.91 15.83 46.70
C MET A 1 38.61 16.14 45.26
N LYS A 2 39.47 15.75 44.31
CA LYS A 2 39.10 15.84 42.89
C LYS A 2 38.22 14.63 42.55
N SER A 3 37.38 14.70 41.51
CA SER A 3 36.48 13.59 41.13
C SER A 3 37.22 12.26 40.92
N GLU A 4 38.49 12.32 40.51
CA GLU A 4 39.38 11.16 40.34
C GLU A 4 39.71 10.45 41.66
N ASP A 5 39.81 11.18 42.79
CA ASP A 5 40.11 10.59 44.11
C ASP A 5 38.92 9.76 44.64
N ILE A 6 37.69 10.20 44.31
CA ILE A 6 36.44 9.51 44.71
C ILE A 6 36.29 8.21 43.93
N LEU A 7 36.61 8.23 42.64
CA LEU A 7 36.57 7.04 41.80
C LEU A 7 37.58 5.98 42.28
N ARG A 8 38.79 6.41 42.65
CA ARG A 8 39.82 5.52 43.19
C ARG A 8 39.41 4.93 44.55
N ALA A 9 38.81 5.73 45.43
CA ALA A 9 38.31 5.26 46.72
C ALA A 9 37.13 4.26 46.59
N LEU A 10 36.28 4.41 45.57
CA LEU A 10 35.21 3.45 45.24
C LEU A 10 35.79 2.13 44.73
N GLN A 11 36.79 2.18 43.84
CA GLN A 11 37.43 0.98 43.30
C GLN A 11 38.20 0.19 44.35
N GLU A 12 38.78 0.87 45.33
CA GLU A 12 39.49 0.25 46.45
C GLU A 12 38.56 -0.13 47.63
N GLY A 13 37.24 0.04 47.49
CA GLY A 13 36.25 -0.35 48.51
C GLY A 13 36.30 0.47 49.81
N ARG A 14 36.98 1.62 49.80
CA ARG A 14 37.16 2.48 50.98
C ARG A 14 35.93 3.33 51.29
N ILE A 15 35.05 3.53 50.32
CA ILE A 15 33.78 4.26 50.46
C ILE A 15 32.68 3.54 49.68
N THR A 16 31.42 3.68 50.11
CA THR A 16 30.29 3.09 49.38
C THR A 16 29.78 4.01 48.26
N PRO A 17 29.04 3.49 47.27
CA PRO A 17 28.39 4.32 46.24
C PRO A 17 27.47 5.40 46.82
N ARG A 18 26.88 5.15 48.00
CA ARG A 18 26.05 6.12 48.72
C ARG A 18 26.90 7.27 49.29
N ASP A 19 28.07 6.96 49.84
CA ASP A 19 29.01 7.96 50.37
C ASP A 19 29.57 8.83 49.24
N ALA A 20 29.94 8.21 48.10
CA ALA A 20 30.40 8.92 46.92
C ALA A 20 29.36 9.91 46.38
N LYS A 21 28.06 9.53 46.38
CA LYS A 21 26.97 10.40 45.96
C LYS A 21 26.79 11.62 46.88
N ILE A 22 27.00 11.46 48.19
CA ILE A 22 26.95 12.54 49.18
C ILE A 22 28.17 13.46 49.05
N ILE A 23 29.35 12.93 48.75
CA ILE A 23 30.56 13.72 48.55
C ILE A 23 30.45 14.54 47.26
N LEU A 24 29.95 13.95 46.16
CA LEU A 24 29.74 14.62 44.88
C LEU A 24 28.64 15.69 44.93
N SER A 25 27.60 15.51 45.75
CA SER A 25 26.56 16.53 45.90
C SER A 25 27.06 17.77 46.64
N LYS A 26 28.05 17.60 47.54
CA LYS A 26 28.71 18.72 48.25
C LYS A 26 29.75 19.46 47.40
N MET A 27 30.19 18.88 46.28
CA MET A 27 31.13 19.53 45.35
C MET A 27 30.44 20.45 44.33
N LYS A 28 29.12 20.35 44.16
CA LYS A 28 28.37 21.15 43.18
C LYS A 28 28.04 22.58 43.62
N THR A 29 28.54 23.05 44.77
CA THR A 29 28.15 24.34 45.37
C THR A 29 29.22 25.44 45.37
N GLU A 30 30.28 25.35 44.55
CA GLU A 30 31.20 26.48 44.33
C GLU A 30 31.35 26.78 42.82
N PRO A 31 31.23 28.06 42.38
CA PRO A 31 31.37 28.42 40.98
C PRO A 31 32.83 28.73 40.64
N GLU A 32 33.46 27.90 39.80
CA GLU A 32 34.74 28.25 39.18
C GLU A 32 34.53 29.07 37.91
N VAL A 33 35.07 30.29 37.95
CA VAL A 33 35.31 31.18 36.81
C VAL A 33 36.49 30.61 36.01
N SER A 34 36.32 30.45 34.70
CA SER A 34 37.43 30.17 33.78
C SER A 34 37.28 30.99 32.49
N SER A 35 38.22 31.91 32.34
CA SER A 35 38.48 32.84 31.25
C SER A 35 39.00 32.18 29.97
N SER A 36 38.93 32.99 28.90
CA SER A 36 39.69 32.93 27.64
C SER A 36 38.96 32.16 26.51
N LEU A 37 38.94 32.57 25.25
CA LEU A 37 39.70 33.55 24.47
C LEU A 37 38.94 33.68 23.13
N TYR A 38 38.43 34.85 22.73
CA TYR A 38 38.13 35.08 21.31
C TYR A 38 38.52 36.50 20.90
N LEU A 39 39.39 36.52 19.90
CA LEU A 39 39.91 37.68 19.20
C LEU A 39 38.79 38.48 18.57
N SER A 40 38.94 39.78 18.68
CA SER A 40 38.25 40.82 17.92
C SER A 40 38.41 40.63 16.42
N ASP A 41 37.33 40.80 15.67
CA ASP A 41 37.40 41.64 14.48
C ASP A 41 36.13 42.49 14.35
N SER A 42 36.40 43.78 14.33
CA SER A 42 35.47 44.89 14.17
C SER A 42 34.99 45.01 12.73
N PHE A 43 33.71 45.27 12.50
CA PHE A 43 33.32 46.27 11.50
C PHE A 43 32.07 47.05 11.95
N LYS A 44 32.27 48.37 11.92
CA LYS A 44 31.36 49.45 12.32
C LYS A 44 30.14 49.53 11.40
N CYS A 45 29.00 49.91 11.96
CA CYS A 45 28.08 50.86 11.32
C CYS A 45 27.65 51.92 12.33
N SER A 46 28.00 53.16 12.03
CA SER A 46 27.48 54.44 12.56
C SER A 46 25.94 54.46 12.49
N GLY A 47 25.21 55.00 13.47
CA GLY A 47 25.06 56.46 13.74
C GLY A 47 24.38 57.13 12.53
N ASP A 48 23.23 57.79 12.56
CA ASP A 48 22.50 58.42 13.66
C ASP A 48 21.09 58.84 13.16
N SER A 49 20.23 59.22 14.11
CA SER A 49 19.09 60.17 14.01
C SER A 49 17.63 59.68 13.85
N LEU A 50 16.99 59.61 15.02
CA LEU A 50 15.82 60.40 15.47
C LEU A 50 14.42 60.22 14.83
N LEU A 51 13.58 59.53 15.62
CA LEU A 51 12.30 59.98 16.20
C LEU A 51 11.23 60.65 15.30
N LYS A 52 10.16 59.89 15.03
CA LYS A 52 8.76 60.09 15.46
C LYS A 52 7.83 59.42 14.43
N ASP A 53 7.10 58.38 14.81
CA ASP A 53 5.66 58.56 15.05
C ASP A 53 5.03 57.32 15.68
N SER A 54 4.13 57.58 16.60
CA SER A 54 3.37 56.61 17.39
C SER A 54 2.06 56.28 16.69
N SER A 55 1.95 55.09 16.13
CA SER A 55 0.71 54.30 16.00
C SER A 55 0.98 53.10 15.08
N ILE A 56 0.22 52.01 15.23
CA ILE A 56 0.31 50.73 14.49
C ILE A 56 1.32 49.72 15.08
N LYS A 57 0.93 49.12 16.22
CA LYS A 57 1.44 47.80 16.65
C LYS A 57 0.25 46.88 16.93
N SER A 58 -0.12 46.07 15.93
CA SER A 58 -0.76 44.75 16.16
C SER A 58 -0.92 43.88 14.90
N ALA A 59 -0.68 44.38 13.68
CA ALA A 59 -0.96 43.61 12.45
C ALA A 59 0.21 42.78 11.87
N SER A 60 1.48 43.00 12.25
CA SER A 60 2.62 42.45 11.49
C SER A 60 3.23 41.15 12.01
N ARG A 61 2.70 40.54 13.07
CA ARG A 61 3.22 39.26 13.60
C ARG A 61 2.58 38.02 12.97
N ASN A 62 1.34 38.13 12.48
CA ASN A 62 0.62 36.99 11.88
C ASN A 62 0.97 36.75 10.40
N GLU A 63 1.35 37.79 9.64
CA GLU A 63 1.72 37.62 8.23
C GLU A 63 3.13 37.03 8.03
N ARG A 64 4.05 37.22 9.00
CA ARG A 64 5.41 36.64 8.91
C ARG A 64 5.48 35.16 9.32
N ILE A 65 4.49 34.63 10.02
CA ILE A 65 4.43 33.22 10.42
C ILE A 65 3.76 32.35 9.34
N ALA A 66 2.98 32.96 8.44
CA ALA A 66 2.17 32.25 7.43
C ALA A 66 2.96 31.77 6.19
N ASN A 67 4.14 32.33 5.89
CA ASN A 67 4.87 32.08 4.62
C ASN A 67 6.34 31.65 4.81
N CYS A 68 6.63 30.80 5.79
CA CYS A 68 7.97 30.19 5.95
C CYS A 68 7.97 28.69 5.65
N SER A 69 7.20 28.21 4.66
CA SER A 69 7.53 26.93 4.04
C SER A 69 8.75 27.15 3.15
N ASN A 70 9.84 26.44 3.45
CA ASN A 70 10.92 26.29 2.47
C ASN A 70 10.35 25.38 1.36
N ASP A 71 9.70 25.96 0.34
CA ASP A 71 9.06 25.18 -0.74
C ASP A 71 10.02 24.18 -1.43
N SER A 72 11.33 24.37 -1.27
CA SER A 72 12.38 23.45 -1.73
C SER A 72 12.41 22.10 -0.99
N GLU A 73 11.86 22.02 0.22
CA GLU A 73 11.92 20.84 1.09
C GLU A 73 10.56 20.15 1.26
N SER A 74 9.48 20.74 0.74
CA SER A 74 8.11 20.21 0.83
C SER A 74 7.84 19.11 -0.18
N ILE A 75 7.23 18.01 0.28
CA ILE A 75 6.89 16.84 -0.55
C ILE A 75 5.37 16.68 -0.64
N ALA A 76 4.83 16.75 -1.85
CA ALA A 76 3.41 16.54 -2.11
C ALA A 76 3.07 15.04 -2.18
N ILE A 77 1.94 14.67 -1.58
CA ILE A 77 1.31 13.36 -1.74
C ILE A 77 0.28 13.48 -2.86
N VAL A 78 0.57 12.88 -4.02
CA VAL A 78 -0.22 13.06 -5.25
C VAL A 78 -1.13 11.89 -5.61
N GLY A 79 -0.95 10.75 -4.95
CA GLY A 79 -1.80 9.56 -5.12
C GLY A 79 -1.75 8.67 -3.90
N MET A 80 -2.82 7.92 -3.65
CA MET A 80 -2.86 6.94 -2.58
C MET A 80 -3.79 5.76 -2.88
N SER A 81 -3.46 4.60 -2.33
CA SER A 81 -4.34 3.43 -2.33
C SER A 81 -4.12 2.59 -1.08
N GLY A 82 -5.11 1.80 -0.70
CA GLY A 82 -4.98 0.93 0.46
C GLY A 82 -6.20 0.05 0.71
N ARG A 83 -5.94 -1.07 1.38
CA ARG A 83 -6.93 -2.02 1.90
C ARG A 83 -6.64 -2.25 3.38
N TYR A 84 -7.70 -2.19 4.17
CA TYR A 84 -7.66 -2.32 5.62
C TYR A 84 -8.83 -3.19 6.10
N PRO A 85 -8.79 -3.69 7.35
CA PRO A 85 -9.84 -4.52 7.91
C PRO A 85 -11.22 -3.89 7.76
N GLY A 86 -12.13 -4.63 7.12
CA GLY A 86 -13.48 -4.17 6.79
C GLY A 86 -13.58 -3.07 5.72
N ALA A 87 -12.51 -2.77 4.99
CA ALA A 87 -12.44 -1.74 3.94
C ALA A 87 -11.54 -2.17 2.76
N ASN A 88 -12.15 -2.42 1.60
CA ASN A 88 -11.46 -2.82 0.38
C ASN A 88 -10.90 -1.64 -0.45
N ASN A 89 -11.12 -0.40 0.00
CA ASN A 89 -10.58 0.82 -0.57
C ASN A 89 -10.66 1.97 0.45
N LEU A 90 -10.09 3.13 0.10
CA LEU A 90 -10.00 4.28 1.01
C LEU A 90 -11.33 4.99 1.25
N ASP A 91 -12.30 4.90 0.34
CA ASP A 91 -13.65 5.43 0.57
C ASP A 91 -14.35 4.63 1.68
N GLN A 92 -14.30 3.30 1.60
CA GLN A 92 -14.82 2.42 2.66
C GLN A 92 -14.05 2.58 3.98
N TYR A 93 -12.74 2.80 3.91
CA TYR A 93 -11.92 3.08 5.10
C TYR A 93 -12.37 4.37 5.78
N TRP A 94 -12.56 5.45 5.00
CA TRP A 94 -13.10 6.71 5.53
C TRP A 94 -14.49 6.54 6.13
N ASP A 95 -15.40 5.87 5.43
CA ASP A 95 -16.75 5.60 5.93
C ASP A 95 -16.71 4.82 7.25
N ASN A 96 -15.84 3.81 7.37
CA ASN A 96 -15.66 3.07 8.61
C ASN A 96 -15.17 3.96 9.75
N LEU A 97 -14.21 4.85 9.49
CA LEU A 97 -13.68 5.78 10.49
C LEU A 97 -14.73 6.79 10.97
N VAL A 98 -15.49 7.37 10.05
CA VAL A 98 -16.60 8.30 10.37
C VAL A 98 -17.67 7.59 11.18
N ASN A 99 -18.01 6.34 10.85
CA ASN A 99 -19.01 5.56 11.57
C ASN A 99 -18.49 4.88 12.84
N ALA A 100 -17.28 5.25 13.30
CA ALA A 100 -16.67 4.70 14.51
C ALA A 100 -16.60 3.15 14.50
N LYS A 101 -16.42 2.54 13.33
CA LYS A 101 -16.43 1.09 13.17
C LYS A 101 -15.17 0.47 13.77
N ASN A 102 -15.37 -0.55 14.58
CA ASN A 102 -14.33 -1.48 15.02
C ASN A 102 -14.32 -2.68 14.05
N SER A 103 -13.19 -2.89 13.39
CA SER A 103 -13.00 -3.95 12.37
C SER A 103 -12.25 -5.17 12.92
N ILE A 104 -12.08 -5.28 14.23
CA ILE A 104 -11.50 -6.45 14.86
C ILE A 104 -12.52 -7.59 14.90
N GLN A 105 -12.10 -8.77 14.49
CA GLN A 105 -12.93 -9.98 14.53
C GLN A 105 -12.13 -11.17 15.05
N GLU A 106 -12.83 -12.27 15.35
CA GLU A 106 -12.18 -13.53 15.73
C GLU A 106 -11.47 -14.15 14.53
N ILE A 107 -10.30 -14.75 14.74
CA ILE A 107 -9.53 -15.37 13.67
C ILE A 107 -10.31 -16.57 13.10
N PRO A 108 -10.65 -16.56 11.80
CA PRO A 108 -11.47 -17.60 11.22
C PRO A 108 -10.67 -18.88 10.97
N LYS A 109 -11.38 -20.03 10.94
CA LYS A 109 -10.79 -21.33 10.61
C LYS A 109 -10.12 -21.38 9.23
N SER A 110 -10.51 -20.50 8.31
CA SER A 110 -9.88 -20.36 6.99
C SER A 110 -8.44 -19.84 7.07
N ARG A 111 -8.02 -19.21 8.18
CA ARG A 111 -6.62 -18.90 8.48
C ARG A 111 -5.98 -20.05 9.25
N TRP A 112 -6.46 -20.31 10.46
CA TRP A 112 -6.08 -21.48 11.26
C TRP A 112 -7.13 -21.79 12.32
N ASP A 113 -7.11 -23.02 12.85
CA ASP A 113 -7.99 -23.40 13.95
C ASP A 113 -7.44 -22.90 15.29
N VAL A 114 -7.94 -21.74 15.72
CA VAL A 114 -7.60 -21.08 17.00
C VAL A 114 -7.71 -22.04 18.19
N ASN A 115 -8.69 -22.95 18.19
CA ASN A 115 -8.92 -23.84 19.33
C ASN A 115 -7.75 -24.80 19.60
N LYS A 116 -6.95 -25.13 18.59
CA LYS A 116 -5.75 -25.97 18.75
C LYS A 116 -4.65 -25.27 19.56
N TYR A 117 -4.59 -23.96 19.44
CA TYR A 117 -3.52 -23.13 20.02
C TYR A 117 -3.99 -22.33 21.24
N TYR A 118 -5.30 -22.16 21.44
CA TYR A 118 -5.82 -21.29 22.46
C TYR A 118 -5.62 -21.85 23.88
N ASP A 119 -5.17 -20.98 24.79
CA ASP A 119 -5.22 -21.20 26.23
C ASP A 119 -5.42 -19.84 26.92
N LYS A 120 -6.34 -19.77 27.89
CA LYS A 120 -6.61 -18.52 28.62
C LYS A 120 -5.42 -18.10 29.48
N CYS A 121 -4.56 -19.03 29.88
CA CYS A 121 -3.40 -18.75 30.70
C CYS A 121 -2.27 -18.15 29.85
N SER A 122 -1.99 -16.86 30.04
CA SER A 122 -0.93 -16.14 29.30
C SER A 122 0.49 -16.66 29.55
N SER A 123 0.71 -17.41 30.64
CA SER A 123 2.03 -17.97 30.97
C SER A 123 2.37 -19.29 30.27
N LYS A 124 1.42 -19.89 29.53
CA LYS A 124 1.62 -21.19 28.91
C LYS A 124 2.37 -21.07 27.58
N THR A 125 3.59 -21.61 27.55
CA THR A 125 4.45 -21.64 26.36
C THR A 125 3.79 -22.38 25.19
N GLY A 126 3.93 -21.84 23.97
CA GLY A 126 3.41 -22.48 22.75
C GLY A 126 1.90 -22.34 22.54
N LYS A 127 1.21 -21.52 23.33
CA LYS A 127 -0.23 -21.26 23.24
C LYS A 127 -0.50 -19.78 22.97
N ILE A 128 -1.70 -19.50 22.45
CA ILE A 128 -2.20 -18.15 22.20
C ILE A 128 -3.31 -17.83 23.20
N TYR A 129 -3.27 -16.65 23.82
CA TYR A 129 -4.37 -16.18 24.68
C TYR A 129 -5.23 -15.12 23.99
N CYS A 130 -4.78 -14.58 22.84
CA CYS A 130 -5.54 -13.67 22.00
C CYS A 130 -6.06 -14.43 20.78
N LYS A 131 -7.35 -14.28 20.49
CA LYS A 131 -8.06 -14.92 19.37
C LYS A 131 -8.58 -13.94 18.32
N SER A 132 -8.22 -12.67 18.45
CA SER A 132 -8.76 -11.57 17.66
C SER A 132 -7.72 -11.00 16.70
N MET A 133 -8.16 -10.48 15.57
CA MET A 133 -7.33 -9.85 14.55
C MET A 133 -8.16 -8.86 13.71
N GLY A 134 -7.54 -7.76 13.27
CA GLY A 134 -8.06 -6.99 12.14
C GLY A 134 -7.67 -7.68 10.84
N LEU A 135 -8.60 -8.30 10.13
CA LEU A 135 -8.31 -9.15 8.96
C LEU A 135 -8.60 -8.45 7.64
N LEU A 136 -7.74 -8.67 6.65
CA LEU A 136 -8.06 -8.41 5.26
C LEU A 136 -8.90 -9.56 4.68
N ASP A 137 -9.86 -9.18 3.84
CA ASP A 137 -10.61 -10.10 3.00
C ASP A 137 -9.81 -10.43 1.73
N ASP A 138 -10.06 -11.62 1.15
CA ASP A 138 -9.57 -11.98 -0.18
C ASP A 138 -8.03 -11.90 -0.33
N ILE A 139 -7.26 -12.29 0.69
CA ILE A 139 -5.79 -12.21 0.66
C ILE A 139 -5.14 -13.20 -0.33
N ASP A 140 -5.90 -14.21 -0.74
CA ASP A 140 -5.53 -15.21 -1.74
C ASP A 140 -5.93 -14.78 -3.17
N TYR A 141 -6.49 -13.59 -3.37
CA TYR A 141 -6.96 -13.13 -4.68
C TYR A 141 -5.89 -12.29 -5.40
N PHE A 142 -5.67 -12.55 -6.69
CA PHE A 142 -4.71 -11.81 -7.52
C PHE A 142 -5.08 -11.88 -9.01
N ASP A 143 -4.59 -10.92 -9.81
CA ASP A 143 -4.77 -10.87 -11.27
C ASP A 143 -3.40 -10.98 -11.94
N PRO A 144 -2.83 -12.19 -12.06
CA PRO A 144 -1.45 -12.35 -12.51
C PRO A 144 -1.27 -12.00 -13.99
N LEU A 145 -2.27 -12.28 -14.83
CA LEU A 145 -2.23 -11.96 -16.26
C LEU A 145 -2.21 -10.44 -16.49
N PHE A 146 -2.80 -9.65 -15.59
CA PHE A 146 -2.62 -8.21 -15.62
C PHE A 146 -1.14 -7.82 -15.49
N PHE A 147 -0.41 -8.45 -14.57
CA PHE A 147 0.99 -8.13 -14.27
C PHE A 147 2.00 -8.90 -15.12
N ASN A 148 1.55 -9.60 -16.17
CA ASN A 148 2.38 -10.49 -16.99
C ASN A 148 3.10 -11.58 -16.16
N ILE A 149 2.42 -12.06 -15.11
CA ILE A 149 2.86 -13.14 -14.22
C ILE A 149 2.08 -14.40 -14.61
N SER A 150 2.74 -15.56 -14.60
CA SER A 150 2.05 -16.83 -14.86
C SER A 150 1.19 -17.24 -13.65
N PRO A 151 0.05 -17.92 -13.85
CA PRO A 151 -0.75 -18.49 -12.75
C PRO A 151 0.08 -19.32 -11.75
N SER A 152 1.00 -20.14 -12.25
CA SER A 152 1.88 -20.98 -11.40
C SER A 152 2.88 -20.15 -10.56
N GLU A 153 3.42 -19.06 -11.10
CA GLU A 153 4.25 -18.15 -10.29
C GLU A 153 3.42 -17.48 -9.19
N ALA A 154 2.17 -17.10 -9.48
CA ALA A 154 1.31 -16.44 -8.50
C ALA A 154 0.96 -17.33 -7.29
N GLU A 155 0.87 -18.65 -7.47
CA GLU A 155 0.63 -19.61 -6.37
C GLU A 155 1.81 -19.66 -5.38
N THR A 156 3.04 -19.48 -5.86
CA THR A 156 4.26 -19.52 -5.03
C THR A 156 4.73 -18.14 -4.57
N MET A 157 4.01 -17.10 -4.95
CA MET A 157 4.29 -15.71 -4.61
C MET A 157 3.60 -15.30 -3.30
N ASP A 158 4.36 -14.69 -2.38
CA ASP A 158 3.81 -14.18 -1.12
C ASP A 158 2.58 -13.27 -1.39
N PRO A 159 1.41 -13.53 -0.77
CA PRO A 159 0.23 -12.67 -0.90
C PRO A 159 0.50 -11.21 -0.54
N GLN A 160 1.45 -10.92 0.35
CA GLN A 160 1.89 -9.55 0.64
C GLN A 160 2.46 -8.86 -0.60
N HIS A 161 3.24 -9.57 -1.41
CA HIS A 161 3.79 -9.03 -2.66
C HIS A 161 2.67 -8.79 -3.68
N ARG A 162 1.70 -9.70 -3.76
CA ARG A 162 0.56 -9.63 -4.69
C ARG A 162 -0.34 -8.44 -4.38
N LEU A 163 -0.72 -8.29 -3.11
CA LEU A 163 -1.52 -7.17 -2.63
C LEU A 163 -0.79 -5.85 -2.81
N PHE A 164 0.49 -5.76 -2.43
CA PHE A 164 1.26 -4.53 -2.59
C PHE A 164 1.41 -4.14 -4.06
N LEU A 165 1.61 -5.10 -4.97
CA LEU A 165 1.69 -4.84 -6.40
C LEU A 165 0.38 -4.21 -6.95
N GLN A 166 -0.77 -4.74 -6.51
CA GLN A 166 -2.08 -4.19 -6.85
C GLN A 166 -2.32 -2.78 -6.27
N GLU A 167 -2.07 -2.58 -4.97
CA GLU A 167 -2.25 -1.25 -4.35
C GLU A 167 -1.27 -0.21 -4.90
N SER A 168 -0.05 -0.63 -5.27
CA SER A 168 0.95 0.24 -5.89
C SER A 168 0.49 0.74 -7.25
N TYR A 169 0.01 -0.16 -8.11
CA TYR A 169 -0.55 0.21 -9.41
C TYR A 169 -1.76 1.15 -9.24
N LYS A 170 -2.67 0.83 -8.31
CA LYS A 170 -3.83 1.69 -8.01
C LYS A 170 -3.43 3.08 -7.49
N ALA A 171 -2.36 3.20 -6.70
CA ALA A 171 -1.88 4.50 -6.23
C ALA A 171 -1.36 5.38 -7.37
N PHE A 172 -0.71 4.79 -8.39
CA PHE A 172 -0.32 5.52 -9.60
C PHE A 172 -1.54 5.94 -10.45
N GLU A 173 -2.53 5.06 -10.61
CA GLU A 173 -3.78 5.44 -11.29
C GLU A 173 -4.55 6.53 -10.54
N ASP A 174 -4.57 6.48 -9.20
CA ASP A 174 -5.17 7.53 -8.37
C ASP A 174 -4.48 8.89 -8.57
N ALA A 175 -3.15 8.90 -8.69
CA ALA A 175 -2.37 10.07 -9.09
C ALA A 175 -2.57 10.50 -10.57
N GLY A 176 -3.26 9.68 -11.37
CA GLY A 176 -3.44 9.91 -12.81
C GLY A 176 -2.13 9.79 -13.59
N TYR A 177 -1.32 8.78 -13.28
CA TYR A 177 -0.15 8.38 -14.06
C TYR A 177 -0.38 7.02 -14.71
N THR A 178 0.12 6.86 -15.93
CA THR A 178 -0.02 5.66 -16.75
C THR A 178 1.30 4.89 -16.79
N SER A 179 1.27 3.61 -17.14
CA SER A 179 2.51 2.85 -17.37
C SER A 179 3.41 3.53 -18.40
N ARG A 180 2.81 4.17 -19.41
CA ARG A 180 3.55 4.95 -20.41
C ARG A 180 4.22 6.19 -19.82
N SER A 181 3.53 6.97 -18.98
CA SER A 181 4.12 8.18 -18.40
C SER A 181 5.15 7.88 -17.30
N LEU A 182 5.09 6.69 -16.72
CA LEU A 182 6.04 6.18 -15.72
C LEU A 182 7.24 5.46 -16.32
N ASN A 183 7.14 4.99 -17.56
CA ASN A 183 8.20 4.25 -18.25
C ASN A 183 9.54 5.03 -18.22
N ASN A 184 10.60 4.38 -17.75
CA ASN A 184 11.94 4.98 -17.57
C ASN A 184 12.03 6.17 -16.58
N LYS A 185 10.98 6.49 -15.80
CA LYS A 185 11.07 7.53 -14.76
C LYS A 185 12.00 7.10 -13.64
N LYS A 186 12.73 8.06 -13.08
CA LYS A 186 13.45 7.92 -11.80
C LYS A 186 12.45 7.93 -10.63
N CYS A 187 11.60 6.91 -10.59
CA CYS A 187 10.65 6.69 -9.51
C CYS A 187 11.23 5.65 -8.55
N GLY A 188 11.48 6.03 -7.30
CA GLY A 188 11.91 5.09 -6.26
C GLY A 188 10.74 4.30 -5.68
N VAL A 189 10.97 3.11 -5.18
CA VAL A 189 9.99 2.26 -4.50
C VAL A 189 10.51 1.91 -3.10
N TYR A 190 9.79 2.31 -2.07
CA TYR A 190 10.17 2.09 -0.67
C TYR A 190 9.03 1.34 0.04
N LEU A 191 9.27 0.09 0.39
CA LEU A 191 8.24 -0.81 0.92
C LEU A 191 8.56 -1.23 2.35
N GLY A 192 7.69 -0.85 3.29
CA GLY A 192 7.70 -1.44 4.63
C GLY A 192 7.15 -2.87 4.61
N ILE A 193 7.97 -3.85 4.99
CA ILE A 193 7.59 -5.27 5.09
C ILE A 193 8.43 -5.94 6.17
N MET A 194 7.85 -6.82 6.98
CA MET A 194 8.54 -7.42 8.14
C MET A 194 8.27 -8.91 8.38
N THR A 195 7.34 -9.53 7.64
CA THR A 195 7.00 -10.96 7.80
C THR A 195 7.19 -11.71 6.47
N ASN A 196 7.59 -12.98 6.54
CA ASN A 196 7.78 -13.87 5.39
C ASN A 196 7.17 -15.26 5.67
N GLU A 197 5.95 -15.28 6.20
CA GLU A 197 5.29 -16.52 6.64
C GLU A 197 4.96 -17.44 5.46
N TYR A 198 4.61 -16.87 4.30
CA TYR A 198 4.27 -17.66 3.12
C TYR A 198 5.47 -18.45 2.60
N GLY A 199 6.65 -17.84 2.61
CA GLY A 199 7.90 -18.53 2.33
C GLY A 199 8.14 -19.72 3.26
N MET A 200 7.87 -19.55 4.57
CA MET A 200 7.97 -20.66 5.54
C MET A 200 6.96 -21.78 5.25
N MET A 201 5.71 -21.44 4.92
CA MET A 201 4.69 -22.42 4.56
C MET A 201 5.08 -23.22 3.29
N LEU A 202 5.68 -22.55 2.31
CA LEU A 202 6.22 -23.19 1.10
C LEU A 202 7.36 -24.17 1.43
N TYR A 203 8.31 -23.79 2.27
CA TYR A 203 9.41 -24.69 2.67
C TYR A 203 8.93 -25.93 3.42
N GLN A 204 7.81 -25.84 4.15
CA GLN A 204 7.22 -26.97 4.85
C GLN A 204 6.47 -27.92 3.90
N ASN A 205 6.08 -27.44 2.72
CA ASN A 205 5.36 -28.22 1.72
C ASN A 205 6.35 -28.88 0.75
N GLN A 206 6.63 -30.16 0.96
CA GLN A 206 7.69 -30.90 0.23
C GLN A 206 7.42 -31.10 -1.26
N ASP A 207 6.17 -30.89 -1.71
CA ASP A 207 5.73 -31.12 -3.08
C ASP A 207 5.86 -29.88 -3.99
N ILE A 208 6.32 -28.74 -3.47
CA ILE A 208 6.40 -27.48 -4.23
C ILE A 208 7.87 -27.05 -4.39
N GLU A 209 8.31 -26.88 -5.63
CA GLU A 209 9.62 -26.26 -5.91
C GLU A 209 9.60 -24.80 -5.43
N THR A 210 10.43 -24.50 -4.43
CA THR A 210 10.54 -23.14 -3.88
C THR A 210 11.31 -22.24 -4.84
N ASN A 211 10.71 -21.11 -5.23
CA ASN A 211 11.39 -20.10 -6.05
C ASN A 211 11.92 -18.97 -5.15
N THR A 212 13.23 -18.69 -5.24
CA THR A 212 13.90 -17.60 -4.51
C THR A 212 13.24 -16.23 -4.77
N THR A 213 12.64 -16.03 -5.94
CA THR A 213 11.99 -14.75 -6.31
C THR A 213 10.57 -14.59 -5.75
N GLY A 214 9.93 -15.67 -5.27
CA GLY A 214 8.54 -15.62 -4.80
C GLY A 214 8.38 -14.81 -3.51
N ASN A 215 9.37 -14.86 -2.62
CA ASN A 215 9.22 -14.53 -1.19
C ASN A 215 10.36 -13.66 -0.61
N SER A 216 11.26 -13.13 -1.45
CA SER A 216 12.29 -12.18 -1.02
C SER A 216 11.71 -10.76 -0.86
N PHE A 217 12.03 -10.09 0.25
CA PHE A 217 11.65 -8.68 0.46
C PHE A 217 12.19 -7.74 -0.62
N ALA A 218 13.39 -8.02 -1.15
CA ALA A 218 13.95 -7.21 -2.24
C ALA A 218 13.08 -7.30 -3.50
N ILE A 219 12.58 -8.51 -3.80
CA ILE A 219 11.68 -8.72 -4.93
C ILE A 219 10.31 -8.10 -4.65
N ALA A 220 9.82 -8.12 -3.41
CA ALA A 220 8.59 -7.43 -3.02
C ALA A 220 8.56 -5.96 -3.48
N ALA A 221 9.65 -5.23 -3.20
CA ALA A 221 9.80 -3.84 -3.61
C ALA A 221 10.08 -3.71 -5.13
N ALA A 222 10.84 -4.64 -5.71
CA ALA A 222 11.25 -4.55 -7.12
C ALA A 222 10.14 -4.89 -8.13
N ARG A 223 9.10 -5.65 -7.77
CA ARG A 223 8.08 -6.13 -8.72
C ARG A 223 7.34 -5.01 -9.45
N ILE A 224 6.92 -3.96 -8.74
CA ILE A 224 6.26 -2.81 -9.38
C ILE A 224 7.24 -1.99 -10.23
N ALA A 225 8.50 -1.85 -9.78
CA ALA A 225 9.54 -1.20 -10.55
C ALA A 225 9.84 -1.96 -11.86
N TYR A 226 9.88 -3.29 -11.80
CA TYR A 226 10.02 -4.15 -12.97
C TYR A 226 8.83 -4.02 -13.92
N PHE A 227 7.61 -4.13 -13.39
CA PHE A 227 6.38 -4.07 -14.19
C PHE A 227 6.20 -2.74 -14.92
N LEU A 228 6.46 -1.61 -14.26
CA LEU A 228 6.31 -0.26 -14.82
C LEU A 228 7.61 0.30 -15.42
N ASN A 229 8.68 -0.49 -15.45
CA ASN A 229 10.01 -0.10 -15.92
C ASN A 229 10.54 1.20 -15.25
N LEU A 230 10.40 1.29 -13.93
CA LEU A 230 10.92 2.39 -13.11
C LEU A 230 12.43 2.27 -12.92
N LYS A 231 13.11 3.40 -12.77
CA LYS A 231 14.58 3.52 -12.71
C LYS A 231 15.12 4.10 -11.40
N GLY A 232 14.25 4.38 -10.43
CA GLY A 232 14.69 4.71 -9.08
C GLY A 232 15.05 3.45 -8.27
N PRO A 233 15.58 3.61 -7.06
CA PRO A 233 15.91 2.50 -6.19
C PRO A 233 14.63 1.77 -5.75
N ALA A 234 14.68 0.44 -5.63
CA ALA A 234 13.60 -0.37 -5.07
C ALA A 234 14.09 -1.07 -3.79
N ILE A 235 13.62 -0.60 -2.64
CA ILE A 235 14.19 -0.92 -1.33
C ILE A 235 13.09 -1.40 -0.38
N PRO A 236 13.15 -2.65 0.11
CA PRO A 236 12.37 -3.06 1.27
C PRO A 236 12.98 -2.50 2.55
N ILE A 237 12.13 -2.15 3.51
CA ILE A 237 12.52 -1.60 4.80
C ILE A 237 11.83 -2.43 5.87
N ASP A 238 12.65 -3.01 6.76
CA ASP A 238 12.19 -3.66 7.98
C ASP A 238 12.76 -2.92 9.18
N THR A 239 11.96 -2.02 9.71
CA THR A 239 12.14 -1.42 11.04
C THR A 239 10.94 -1.77 11.91
N ALA A 240 10.40 -2.98 11.73
CA ALA A 240 9.18 -3.45 12.36
C ALA A 240 7.98 -2.48 12.14
N CYS A 241 7.33 -2.06 13.23
CA CYS A 241 6.11 -1.24 13.19
C CYS A 241 6.31 0.16 12.58
N SER A 242 7.53 0.69 12.53
CA SER A 242 7.83 1.99 11.92
C SER A 242 8.13 1.93 10.42
N SER A 243 8.18 0.73 9.82
CA SER A 243 8.72 0.50 8.48
C SER A 243 8.14 1.40 7.39
N SER A 244 6.81 1.51 7.24
CA SER A 244 6.21 2.38 6.20
C SER A 244 6.42 3.87 6.45
N LEU A 245 6.61 4.31 7.70
CA LEU A 245 6.88 5.72 8.00
C LEU A 245 8.37 6.05 7.77
N VAL A 246 9.26 5.13 8.10
CA VAL A 246 10.69 5.20 7.72
C VAL A 246 10.83 5.21 6.18
N ALA A 247 10.05 4.38 5.48
CA ALA A 247 9.97 4.39 4.02
C ALA A 247 9.58 5.75 3.45
N ALA A 248 8.59 6.42 4.06
CA ALA A 248 8.19 7.77 3.69
C ALA A 248 9.31 8.79 3.92
N HIS A 249 10.00 8.71 5.06
CA HIS A 249 11.13 9.58 5.37
C HIS A 249 12.26 9.44 4.34
N LEU A 250 12.71 8.22 4.05
CA LEU A 250 13.79 7.95 3.09
C LEU A 250 13.43 8.43 1.68
N ALA A 251 12.18 8.20 1.25
CA ALA A 251 11.69 8.72 -0.02
C ALA A 251 11.68 10.26 -0.07
N CYS A 252 11.28 10.92 1.02
CA CYS A 252 11.34 12.37 1.13
C CYS A 252 12.78 12.88 0.99
N GLN A 253 13.74 12.28 1.68
CA GLN A 253 15.15 12.69 1.57
C GLN A 253 15.68 12.50 0.13
N ALA A 254 15.40 11.37 -0.51
CA ALA A 254 15.83 11.11 -1.89
C ALA A 254 15.20 12.10 -2.90
N LEU A 255 13.93 12.50 -2.69
CA LEU A 255 13.26 13.52 -3.50
C LEU A 255 13.88 14.90 -3.30
N ILE A 256 14.14 15.31 -2.05
CA ILE A 256 14.77 16.59 -1.69
C ILE A 256 16.19 16.67 -2.28
N ASN A 257 16.96 15.57 -2.20
CA ASN A 257 18.29 15.45 -2.78
C ASN A 257 18.30 15.30 -4.30
N LYS A 258 17.13 15.19 -4.95
CA LYS A 258 16.96 14.98 -6.39
C LYS A 258 17.63 13.71 -6.93
N GLU A 259 17.75 12.69 -6.09
CA GLU A 259 18.18 11.34 -6.51
C GLU A 259 17.08 10.67 -7.35
N ILE A 260 15.81 10.99 -7.02
CA ILE A 260 14.60 10.56 -7.71
C ILE A 260 13.67 11.74 -7.98
N ASP A 261 12.72 11.58 -8.90
CA ASP A 261 11.73 12.60 -9.27
C ASP A 261 10.33 12.28 -8.75
N MET A 262 10.11 11.03 -8.37
CA MET A 262 8.88 10.50 -7.81
C MET A 262 9.24 9.35 -6.87
N ALA A 263 8.39 9.08 -5.88
CA ALA A 263 8.52 7.88 -5.07
C ALA A 263 7.17 7.21 -4.87
N LEU A 264 7.17 5.89 -4.94
CA LEU A 264 6.12 5.04 -4.41
C LEU A 264 6.56 4.58 -3.02
N VAL A 265 5.74 4.86 -2.02
CA VAL A 265 6.00 4.52 -0.62
C VAL A 265 4.84 3.72 -0.09
N GLY A 266 5.09 2.67 0.68
CA GLY A 266 3.98 1.96 1.31
C GLY A 266 4.41 0.98 2.38
N GLY A 267 3.46 0.17 2.81
CA GLY A 267 3.69 -0.93 3.73
C GLY A 267 2.66 -2.02 3.57
N VAL A 268 3.06 -3.25 3.90
CA VAL A 268 2.18 -4.42 3.88
C VAL A 268 2.44 -5.29 5.11
N THR A 269 1.38 -5.86 5.66
CA THR A 269 1.46 -6.88 6.70
C THR A 269 0.28 -7.84 6.55
N LEU A 270 0.58 -9.13 6.51
CA LEU A 270 -0.38 -10.22 6.70
C LEU A 270 0.09 -11.12 7.84
N TYR A 271 -0.88 -11.81 8.45
CA TYR A 271 -0.67 -12.88 9.43
C TYR A 271 -1.31 -14.18 8.90
N LEU A 272 -0.46 -15.06 8.41
CA LEU A 272 -0.82 -16.28 7.69
C LEU A 272 -0.76 -17.51 8.60
N THR A 273 0.03 -17.45 9.67
CA THR A 273 0.34 -18.62 10.51
C THR A 273 0.15 -18.33 12.01
N PRO A 274 -0.16 -19.34 12.85
CA PRO A 274 -0.31 -19.16 14.29
C PRO A 274 1.00 -18.83 15.01
N GLU A 275 2.16 -19.15 14.44
CA GLU A 275 3.49 -19.01 15.05
C GLU A 275 3.80 -17.56 15.44
N ALA A 276 3.42 -16.59 14.61
CA ALA A 276 3.57 -15.17 14.93
C ALA A 276 2.76 -14.79 16.18
N TYR A 277 1.54 -15.30 16.31
CA TYR A 277 0.70 -15.10 17.50
C TYR A 277 1.27 -15.79 18.73
N ILE A 278 1.80 -17.01 18.59
CA ILE A 278 2.47 -17.72 19.69
C ILE A 278 3.66 -16.90 20.20
N GLY A 279 4.48 -16.35 19.31
CA GLY A 279 5.60 -15.48 19.67
C GLY A 279 5.16 -14.22 20.41
N MET A 280 4.16 -13.50 19.88
CA MET A 280 3.65 -12.28 20.50
C MET A 280 2.95 -12.53 21.84
N CYS A 281 2.20 -13.62 21.98
CA CYS A 281 1.64 -14.05 23.26
C CYS A 281 2.73 -14.43 24.26
N GLY A 282 3.76 -15.17 23.83
CA GLY A 282 4.90 -15.52 24.68
C GLY A 282 5.67 -14.31 25.20
N ALA A 283 5.70 -13.22 24.43
CA ALA A 283 6.28 -11.93 24.82
C ALA A 283 5.32 -11.03 25.64
N GLY A 284 4.07 -11.45 25.85
CA GLY A 284 3.06 -10.67 26.58
C GLY A 284 2.64 -9.37 25.87
N MET A 285 2.75 -9.32 24.54
CA MET A 285 2.51 -8.10 23.76
C MET A 285 1.02 -7.85 23.47
N LEU A 286 0.21 -8.92 23.43
CA LEU A 286 -1.17 -8.84 22.96
C LEU A 286 -2.15 -8.53 24.09
N SER A 287 -3.22 -7.79 23.77
CA SER A 287 -4.36 -7.60 24.66
C SER A 287 -5.18 -8.89 24.76
N PRO A 288 -5.48 -9.41 25.97
CA PRO A 288 -6.41 -10.53 26.15
C PRO A 288 -7.82 -10.25 25.64
N ASP A 289 -8.25 -8.98 25.66
CA ASP A 289 -9.54 -8.55 25.14
C ASP A 289 -9.54 -8.40 23.61
N GLY A 290 -8.36 -8.49 22.98
CA GLY A 290 -8.20 -8.36 21.54
C GLY A 290 -8.54 -6.96 21.05
N GLN A 291 -8.16 -5.91 21.77
CA GLN A 291 -8.43 -4.52 21.39
C GLN A 291 -7.22 -3.62 21.67
N CYS A 292 -6.95 -2.66 20.79
CA CYS A 292 -6.02 -1.56 21.09
C CYS A 292 -6.78 -0.46 21.86
N LYS A 293 -6.68 -0.48 23.19
CA LYS A 293 -7.36 0.48 24.09
C LYS A 293 -6.52 1.74 24.28
N THR A 294 -6.28 2.42 23.16
CA THR A 294 -5.30 3.49 23.09
C THR A 294 -5.66 4.66 24.02
N PHE A 295 -4.71 5.08 24.86
CA PHE A 295 -4.80 6.12 25.89
C PHE A 295 -5.76 5.82 27.06
N ASP A 296 -6.40 4.65 27.08
CA ASP A 296 -7.30 4.25 28.15
C ASP A 296 -6.54 3.68 29.35
N ASN A 297 -7.09 3.84 30.55
CA ASN A 297 -6.52 3.30 31.78
C ASN A 297 -6.44 1.77 31.79
N SER A 298 -7.26 1.10 30.99
CA SER A 298 -7.31 -0.36 30.86
C SER A 298 -6.46 -0.91 29.70
N ALA A 299 -5.58 -0.08 29.12
CA ALA A 299 -4.57 -0.47 28.15
C ALA A 299 -3.73 -1.66 28.66
N ASP A 300 -3.76 -2.77 27.92
CA ASP A 300 -3.20 -4.07 28.33
C ASP A 300 -2.49 -4.82 27.19
N GLY A 301 -2.19 -4.13 26.08
CA GLY A 301 -1.56 -4.70 24.90
C GLY A 301 -2.27 -4.27 23.62
N PHE A 302 -1.75 -4.71 22.48
CA PHE A 302 -2.37 -4.45 21.18
C PHE A 302 -3.07 -5.70 20.64
N VAL A 303 -3.90 -5.53 19.61
CA VAL A 303 -4.40 -6.63 18.78
C VAL A 303 -3.76 -6.53 17.39
N PRO A 304 -3.21 -7.61 16.82
CA PRO A 304 -2.63 -7.55 15.48
C PRO A 304 -3.69 -7.22 14.43
N GLY A 305 -3.27 -6.47 13.41
CA GLY A 305 -4.07 -6.16 12.24
C GLY A 305 -3.27 -6.43 10.97
N GLU A 306 -3.99 -6.67 9.89
CA GLU A 306 -3.46 -6.77 8.53
C GLU A 306 -3.72 -5.47 7.78
N GLY A 307 -2.91 -5.19 6.77
CA GLY A 307 -3.11 -3.98 5.97
C GLY A 307 -2.11 -3.86 4.83
N VAL A 308 -2.53 -3.17 3.79
CA VAL A 308 -1.66 -2.77 2.70
C VAL A 308 -2.01 -1.34 2.29
N GLY A 309 -0.99 -0.50 2.12
CA GLY A 309 -1.17 0.88 1.70
C GLY A 309 0.00 1.38 0.88
N ALA A 310 -0.29 2.29 -0.05
CA ALA A 310 0.69 2.94 -0.91
C ALA A 310 0.36 4.44 -1.08
N LEU A 311 1.41 5.23 -1.27
CA LEU A 311 1.42 6.68 -1.50
C LEU A 311 2.35 6.98 -2.68
N VAL A 312 1.96 7.92 -3.53
CA VAL A 312 2.81 8.49 -4.57
C VAL A 312 3.26 9.87 -4.14
N LEU A 313 4.57 10.07 -4.06
CA LEU A 313 5.21 11.29 -3.58
C LEU A 313 5.96 11.99 -4.70
N LYS A 314 5.91 13.32 -4.69
CA LYS A 314 6.72 14.19 -5.55
C LYS A 314 7.16 15.42 -4.77
N ARG A 315 8.22 16.09 -5.22
CA ARG A 315 8.51 17.45 -4.74
C ARG A 315 7.30 18.35 -5.02
N LEU A 316 6.91 19.18 -4.07
CA LEU A 316 5.71 20.03 -4.18
C LEU A 316 5.73 20.87 -5.47
N LYS A 317 6.86 21.52 -5.76
CA LYS A 317 7.06 22.31 -6.97
C LYS A 317 6.77 21.53 -8.27
N ASP A 318 7.20 20.27 -8.34
CA ASP A 318 7.01 19.43 -9.51
C ASP A 318 5.57 18.94 -9.61
N ALA A 319 4.91 18.72 -8.47
CA ALA A 319 3.49 18.38 -8.43
C ALA A 319 2.60 19.54 -8.89
N GLU A 320 2.91 20.77 -8.47
CA GLU A 320 2.23 21.98 -8.94
C GLU A 320 2.44 22.21 -10.44
N ALA A 321 3.69 22.07 -10.92
CA ALA A 321 4.02 22.23 -12.34
C ALA A 321 3.28 21.21 -13.22
N ASP A 322 3.19 19.97 -12.78
CA ASP A 322 2.51 18.90 -13.50
C ASP A 322 0.97 18.93 -13.31
N ASN A 323 0.44 19.89 -12.54
CA ASN A 323 -0.97 20.00 -12.19
C ASN A 323 -1.53 18.69 -11.60
N ASP A 324 -0.75 18.05 -10.72
CA ASP A 324 -1.21 16.88 -9.98
C ASP A 324 -2.34 17.25 -9.00
N PHE A 325 -3.19 16.27 -8.70
CA PHE A 325 -4.05 16.35 -7.52
C PHE A 325 -3.17 16.16 -6.28
N ILE A 326 -3.24 17.06 -5.29
CA ILE A 326 -2.42 17.00 -4.08
C ILE A 326 -3.34 16.78 -2.89
N TYR A 327 -3.18 15.64 -2.21
CA TYR A 327 -3.93 15.31 -0.99
C TYR A 327 -3.47 16.12 0.22
N GLY A 328 -2.16 16.37 0.31
CA GLY A 328 -1.50 17.06 1.41
C GLY A 328 -0.01 17.14 1.16
N VAL A 329 0.69 17.87 2.01
CA VAL A 329 2.12 18.15 1.89
C VAL A 329 2.84 17.66 3.14
N ILE A 330 3.85 16.81 2.96
CA ILE A 330 4.81 16.47 4.01
C ILE A 330 5.77 17.65 4.14
N THR A 331 5.73 18.32 5.29
CA THR A 331 6.52 19.53 5.57
C THR A 331 7.69 19.28 6.52
N GLY A 332 7.73 18.12 7.17
CA GLY A 332 8.87 17.69 7.98
C GLY A 332 8.83 16.20 8.25
N SER A 333 10.01 15.57 8.36
CA SER A 333 10.12 14.17 8.78
C SER A 333 11.48 13.87 9.40
N GLY A 334 11.52 12.89 10.29
CA GLY A 334 12.74 12.42 10.95
C GLY A 334 12.65 10.96 11.36
N ILE A 335 13.81 10.37 11.61
CA ILE A 335 13.98 9.04 12.19
C ILE A 335 15.13 9.06 13.20
N ASN A 336 15.03 8.26 14.26
CA ASN A 336 16.15 8.00 15.17
C ASN A 336 16.05 6.59 15.79
N GLN A 337 16.81 6.36 16.85
CA GLN A 337 16.91 5.07 17.54
C GLN A 337 16.79 5.25 19.05
N ASP A 338 16.04 4.35 19.70
CA ASP A 338 15.89 4.31 21.16
C ASP A 338 17.23 4.07 21.88
N GLY A 339 18.17 3.41 21.21
CA GLY A 339 19.47 3.06 21.77
C GLY A 339 19.37 2.05 22.91
N LYS A 340 20.04 2.32 24.03
CA LYS A 340 20.07 1.39 25.18
C LYS A 340 18.90 1.67 26.13
N THR A 341 17.94 0.76 26.17
CA THR A 341 16.77 0.79 27.07
C THR A 341 16.72 -0.45 27.99
N ASN A 342 15.71 -0.55 28.85
CA ASN A 342 15.54 -1.67 29.79
C ASN A 342 14.92 -2.90 29.11
N GLY A 343 15.63 -3.44 28.13
CA GLY A 343 15.17 -4.48 27.20
C GLY A 343 14.97 -3.93 25.80
N ILE A 344 15.34 -4.70 24.78
CA ILE A 344 15.41 -4.21 23.38
C ILE A 344 14.08 -3.66 22.85
N THR A 345 12.95 -4.08 23.42
CA THR A 345 11.60 -3.66 23.03
C THR A 345 11.02 -2.55 23.92
N ALA A 346 11.76 -2.09 24.93
CA ALA A 346 11.31 -1.01 25.80
C ALA A 346 11.57 0.35 25.12
N PRO A 347 10.57 1.24 25.02
CA PRO A 347 10.73 2.52 24.34
C PRO A 347 11.55 3.52 25.17
N SER A 348 12.06 4.57 24.52
CA SER A 348 12.83 5.65 25.15
C SER A 348 12.13 7.00 25.05
N VAL A 349 11.60 7.51 26.18
CA VAL A 349 10.97 8.84 26.27
C VAL A 349 11.89 9.92 25.66
N ASN A 350 13.18 9.90 26.05
CA ASN A 350 14.16 10.88 25.58
C ASN A 350 14.39 10.80 24.06
N SER A 351 14.37 9.60 23.48
CA SER A 351 14.59 9.46 22.03
C SER A 351 13.39 9.95 21.24
N GLN A 352 12.17 9.70 21.72
CA GLN A 352 10.95 10.26 21.11
C GLN A 352 10.93 11.79 21.22
N MET A 353 11.25 12.34 22.40
CA MET A 353 11.39 13.79 22.60
C MET A 353 12.41 14.41 21.65
N GLU A 354 13.60 13.80 21.53
CA GLU A 354 14.64 14.33 20.66
C GLU A 354 14.24 14.28 19.19
N LEU A 355 13.63 13.17 18.75
CA LEU A 355 13.12 13.03 17.38
C LEU A 355 12.11 14.14 17.04
N GLU A 356 11.12 14.34 17.92
CA GLU A 356 10.07 15.34 17.71
C GLU A 356 10.66 16.75 17.71
N ARG A 357 11.55 17.06 18.67
CA ARG A 357 12.26 18.34 18.74
C ARG A 357 13.08 18.59 17.47
N GLU A 358 13.88 17.63 17.04
CA GLU A 358 14.70 17.72 15.82
C GLU A 358 13.84 18.01 14.60
N VAL A 359 12.71 17.31 14.43
CA VAL A 359 11.79 17.54 13.30
C VAL A 359 11.21 18.95 13.38
N TYR A 360 10.72 19.39 14.54
CA TYR A 360 10.11 20.72 14.68
C TYR A 360 11.11 21.85 14.50
N ASP A 361 12.31 21.75 15.08
CA ASP A 361 13.34 22.77 14.98
C ASP A 361 13.96 22.80 13.56
N LYS A 362 14.27 21.64 12.96
CA LYS A 362 14.83 21.55 11.59
C LYS A 362 13.90 22.15 10.55
N TYR A 363 12.61 21.81 10.62
CA TYR A 363 11.61 22.26 9.64
C TYR A 363 10.86 23.54 10.08
N LYS A 364 11.27 24.15 11.19
CA LYS A 364 10.69 25.41 11.74
C LYS A 364 9.18 25.32 11.97
N ILE A 365 8.72 24.18 12.48
CA ILE A 365 7.31 23.91 12.75
C ILE A 365 7.02 24.25 14.21
N HIS A 366 6.18 25.26 14.43
CA HIS A 366 5.77 25.61 15.79
C HIS A 366 4.65 24.67 16.29
N PRO A 367 4.76 24.06 17.49
CA PRO A 367 3.78 23.09 17.99
C PRO A 367 2.34 23.61 18.02
N GLU A 368 2.10 24.88 18.35
CA GLU A 368 0.74 25.49 18.32
C GLU A 368 0.04 25.43 16.95
N THR A 369 0.79 25.18 15.88
CA THR A 369 0.22 25.08 14.53
C THR A 369 -0.31 23.69 14.23
N ILE A 370 0.10 22.68 15.01
CA ILE A 370 -0.37 21.30 14.91
C ILE A 370 -1.68 21.20 15.70
N SER A 371 -2.75 20.78 15.03
CA SER A 371 -4.08 20.63 15.65
C SER A 371 -4.55 19.19 15.76
N TYR A 372 -3.81 18.25 15.17
CA TYR A 372 -4.05 16.82 15.31
C TYR A 372 -2.76 16.03 15.37
N VAL A 373 -2.70 14.98 16.18
CA VAL A 373 -1.61 14.01 16.17
C VAL A 373 -2.19 12.61 16.06
N GLU A 374 -1.79 11.91 15.01
CA GLU A 374 -2.02 10.48 14.84
C GLU A 374 -0.85 9.74 15.49
N MET A 375 -1.09 9.29 16.72
CA MET A 375 -0.09 8.69 17.58
C MET A 375 0.26 7.26 17.12
N HIS A 376 1.41 6.76 17.53
CA HIS A 376 1.71 5.34 17.45
C HIS A 376 0.69 4.54 18.26
N GLY A 377 0.41 4.93 19.52
CA GLY A 377 -0.79 4.56 20.28
C GLY A 377 -1.20 3.10 20.14
N THR A 378 -0.45 2.19 20.75
CA THR A 378 -0.68 0.74 20.67
C THR A 378 -1.65 0.22 21.73
N GLY A 379 -2.03 1.03 22.73
CA GLY A 379 -2.86 0.57 23.83
C GLY A 379 -2.08 -0.28 24.82
N THR A 380 -0.78 -0.03 24.95
CA THR A 380 0.07 -0.74 25.92
C THR A 380 0.19 0.06 27.22
N LYS A 381 0.22 -0.65 28.36
CA LYS A 381 0.27 -0.04 29.69
C LYS A 381 1.44 0.93 29.89
N LEU A 382 2.59 0.60 29.30
CA LEU A 382 3.83 1.39 29.43
C LEU A 382 4.04 2.35 28.24
N GLY A 383 3.73 1.91 27.01
CA GLY A 383 4.03 2.68 25.81
C GLY A 383 3.19 3.94 25.66
N ASP A 384 1.88 3.86 25.93
CA ASP A 384 0.98 5.00 25.76
C ASP A 384 1.35 6.20 26.67
N PRO A 385 1.61 6.02 27.99
CA PRO A 385 2.08 7.13 28.83
C PRO A 385 3.42 7.72 28.38
N ILE A 386 4.36 6.87 27.94
CA ILE A 386 5.69 7.30 27.46
C ILE A 386 5.56 8.22 26.24
N GLU A 387 4.75 7.80 25.27
CA GLU A 387 4.51 8.58 24.05
C GLU A 387 3.80 9.90 24.36
N LEU A 388 2.78 9.87 25.22
CA LEU A 388 2.05 11.07 25.65
C LEU A 388 2.96 12.05 26.39
N GLU A 389 3.81 11.55 27.31
CA GLU A 389 4.73 12.37 28.09
C GLU A 389 5.79 13.02 27.20
N ALA A 390 6.41 12.26 26.29
CA ALA A 390 7.40 12.77 25.35
C ALA A 390 6.83 13.95 24.56
N LEU A 391 5.71 13.72 23.87
CA LEU A 391 5.09 14.72 23.01
C LEU A 391 4.57 15.93 23.79
N SER A 392 3.99 15.72 24.99
CA SER A 392 3.48 16.81 25.83
C SER A 392 4.60 17.73 26.29
N ASN A 393 5.76 17.16 26.65
CA ASN A 393 6.93 17.94 27.07
C ASN A 393 7.46 18.80 25.91
N ILE A 394 7.59 18.24 24.71
CA ILE A 394 8.04 19.00 23.53
C ILE A 394 7.09 20.14 23.18
N PHE A 395 5.77 19.92 23.26
CA PHE A 395 4.80 20.98 23.00
C PHE A 395 4.87 22.07 24.08
N LYS A 396 5.00 21.69 25.36
CA LYS A 396 5.09 22.62 26.50
C LYS A 396 6.35 23.48 26.49
N GLU A 397 7.45 23.03 25.86
CA GLU A 397 8.64 23.84 25.65
C GLU A 397 8.37 25.11 24.81
N LYS A 398 7.32 25.10 23.97
CA LYS A 398 6.99 26.20 23.05
C LYS A 398 5.64 26.87 23.32
N THR A 399 4.77 26.29 24.15
CA THR A 399 3.46 26.87 24.46
C THR A 399 2.88 26.43 25.80
N ASP A 400 2.18 27.34 26.47
CA ASP A 400 1.38 27.07 27.66
C ASP A 400 -0.09 26.71 27.33
N LYS A 401 -0.47 26.70 26.04
CA LYS A 401 -1.83 26.34 25.63
C LYS A 401 -2.15 24.89 25.99
N LYS A 402 -3.33 24.69 26.54
CA LYS A 402 -3.86 23.38 26.94
C LYS A 402 -5.05 23.01 26.07
N ASN A 403 -5.30 21.71 25.94
CA ASN A 403 -6.52 21.16 25.35
C ASN A 403 -6.88 21.77 23.97
N TYR A 404 -5.89 21.96 23.09
CA TYR A 404 -6.11 22.54 21.76
C TYR A 404 -5.81 21.56 20.62
N CYS A 405 -4.94 20.57 20.85
CA CYS A 405 -4.54 19.60 19.84
C CYS A 405 -5.24 18.26 20.09
N ALA A 406 -5.99 17.78 19.11
CA ALA A 406 -6.59 16.45 19.18
C ALA A 406 -5.52 15.37 19.03
N ILE A 407 -5.68 14.25 19.73
CA ILE A 407 -4.91 13.02 19.52
C ILE A 407 -5.83 11.86 19.18
N GLY A 408 -5.32 10.89 18.41
CA GLY A 408 -6.01 9.64 18.11
C GLY A 408 -5.04 8.56 17.60
N SER A 409 -5.55 7.34 17.44
CA SER A 409 -4.83 6.24 16.79
C SER A 409 -5.81 5.35 16.05
N VAL A 410 -5.55 5.12 14.75
CA VAL A 410 -6.36 4.21 13.94
C VAL A 410 -6.26 2.75 14.37
N LYS A 411 -5.25 2.40 15.17
CA LYS A 411 -5.11 1.03 15.71
C LYS A 411 -6.31 0.64 16.56
N SER A 412 -7.02 1.60 17.14
CA SER A 412 -8.29 1.38 17.85
C SER A 412 -9.43 0.87 16.94
N ASN A 413 -9.38 1.15 15.63
CA ASN A 413 -10.35 0.71 14.63
C ASN A 413 -9.95 -0.61 13.97
N ILE A 414 -8.70 -0.73 13.53
CA ILE A 414 -8.23 -1.79 12.61
C ILE A 414 -7.17 -2.71 13.21
N GLY A 415 -6.78 -2.49 14.47
CA GLY A 415 -5.67 -3.20 15.10
C GLY A 415 -4.32 -2.67 14.66
N HIS A 416 -3.25 -3.27 15.16
CA HIS A 416 -1.90 -2.90 14.80
C HIS A 416 -1.50 -3.54 13.47
N THR A 417 -1.57 -2.76 12.39
CA THR A 417 -1.19 -3.18 11.02
C THR A 417 0.33 -3.25 10.77
N SER A 418 1.10 -3.46 11.83
CA SER A 418 2.57 -3.65 11.86
C SER A 418 3.34 -2.78 10.86
N ALA A 419 3.99 -3.33 9.83
CA ALA A 419 4.77 -2.55 8.87
C ALA A 419 3.92 -1.57 8.04
N ALA A 420 2.62 -1.80 7.89
CA ALA A 420 1.66 -0.91 7.24
C ALA A 420 1.04 0.15 8.18
N ALA A 421 1.41 0.19 9.47
CA ALA A 421 0.81 1.12 10.44
C ALA A 421 1.02 2.59 10.07
N GLY A 422 2.23 2.98 9.66
CA GLY A 422 2.54 4.36 9.28
C GLY A 422 1.72 4.85 8.10
N VAL A 423 1.64 4.06 7.02
CA VAL A 423 0.84 4.44 5.83
C VAL A 423 -0.66 4.50 6.11
N ALA A 424 -1.20 3.60 6.95
CA ALA A 424 -2.60 3.67 7.39
C ALA A 424 -2.90 4.98 8.14
N SER A 425 -2.01 5.36 9.06
CA SER A 425 -2.09 6.60 9.82
C SER A 425 -2.00 7.84 8.92
N ILE A 426 -1.07 7.88 7.96
CA ILE A 426 -0.99 8.97 6.96
C ILE A 426 -2.30 9.09 6.18
N GLN A 427 -2.84 7.99 5.68
CA GLN A 427 -4.06 8.00 4.88
C GLN A 427 -5.28 8.46 5.69
N LYS A 428 -5.41 8.07 6.96
CA LYS A 428 -6.42 8.62 7.87
C LYS A 428 -6.31 10.14 8.00
N VAL A 429 -5.11 10.67 8.20
CA VAL A 429 -4.86 12.11 8.30
C VAL A 429 -5.26 12.84 7.02
N LEU A 430 -4.83 12.33 5.85
CA LEU A 430 -5.15 12.92 4.54
C LEU A 430 -6.65 12.91 4.24
N LEU A 431 -7.35 11.82 4.59
CA LEU A 431 -8.80 11.74 4.47
C LEU A 431 -9.48 12.74 5.43
N GLY A 432 -8.98 12.87 6.66
CA GLY A 432 -9.42 13.90 7.60
C GLY A 432 -9.27 15.32 7.07
N MET A 433 -8.15 15.63 6.40
CA MET A 433 -7.93 16.92 5.72
C MET A 433 -8.88 17.10 4.53
N LYS A 434 -8.97 16.11 3.64
CA LYS A 434 -9.87 16.11 2.45
C LYS A 434 -11.32 16.39 2.85
N HIS A 435 -11.80 15.76 3.92
CA HIS A 435 -13.16 15.90 4.41
C HIS A 435 -13.33 16.98 5.48
N LYS A 436 -12.24 17.63 5.90
CA LYS A 436 -12.19 18.66 6.96
C LYS A 436 -12.83 18.19 8.26
N LYS A 437 -12.57 16.94 8.64
CA LYS A 437 -13.16 16.28 9.82
C LYS A 437 -12.13 15.51 10.62
N LEU A 438 -12.29 15.55 11.94
CA LEU A 438 -11.67 14.61 12.87
C LEU A 438 -12.62 13.45 13.09
N VAL A 439 -12.07 12.25 13.25
CA VAL A 439 -12.80 11.00 13.47
C VAL A 439 -12.49 10.43 14.86
N PRO A 440 -13.41 9.66 15.45
CA PRO A 440 -13.24 9.14 16.79
C PRO A 440 -12.09 8.12 16.87
N THR A 441 -11.29 8.21 17.93
CA THR A 441 -10.50 7.09 18.43
C THR A 441 -11.38 6.21 19.31
N LEU A 442 -11.33 4.90 19.11
CA LEU A 442 -12.19 3.95 19.80
C LEU A 442 -11.56 3.44 21.10
N ASN A 443 -12.33 2.65 21.85
CA ASN A 443 -11.90 1.92 23.04
C ASN A 443 -11.36 2.82 24.19
N TYR A 444 -11.72 4.10 24.19
CA TYR A 444 -11.37 5.07 25.22
C TYR A 444 -12.60 5.38 26.09
N LYS A 445 -12.54 4.98 27.36
CA LYS A 445 -13.60 5.17 28.37
C LYS A 445 -13.11 6.02 29.54
N LYS A 446 -11.90 5.75 30.04
CA LYS A 446 -11.27 6.46 31.16
C LYS A 446 -9.83 6.80 30.78
N ALA A 447 -9.48 8.08 30.89
CA ALA A 447 -8.11 8.55 30.69
C ALA A 447 -7.10 7.72 31.50
N ASN A 448 -5.97 7.40 30.88
CA ASN A 448 -4.85 6.74 31.55
C ASN A 448 -4.34 7.60 32.73
N GLU A 449 -4.33 7.04 33.93
CA GLU A 449 -3.99 7.74 35.18
C GLU A 449 -2.50 8.11 35.29
N HIS A 450 -1.66 7.54 34.42
CA HIS A 450 -0.24 7.86 34.35
C HIS A 450 0.07 9.10 33.50
N PHE A 451 -0.94 9.75 32.91
CA PHE A 451 -0.78 10.98 32.15
C PHE A 451 -1.81 12.05 32.51
N ASP A 452 -1.35 13.28 32.76
CA ASP A 452 -2.20 14.42 33.11
C ASP A 452 -2.70 15.16 31.85
N PHE A 453 -3.84 14.71 31.31
CA PHE A 453 -4.54 15.39 30.22
C PHE A 453 -5.01 16.80 30.59
N GLY A 454 -5.35 17.06 31.86
CA GLY A 454 -5.88 18.36 32.29
C GLY A 454 -4.88 19.49 32.15
N ASN A 455 -3.59 19.18 32.28
CA ASN A 455 -2.48 20.11 32.06
C ASN A 455 -1.72 19.88 30.75
N SER A 456 -2.28 19.13 29.81
CA SER A 456 -1.67 18.82 28.51
C SER A 456 -2.19 19.73 27.39
N PRO A 457 -1.40 19.98 26.33
CA PRO A 457 -1.88 20.48 25.04
C PRO A 457 -2.96 19.59 24.40
N PHE A 458 -2.99 18.31 24.78
CA PHE A 458 -3.72 17.27 24.08
C PHE A 458 -5.06 16.90 24.70
N TYR A 459 -5.98 16.49 23.84
CA TYR A 459 -7.19 15.76 24.24
C TYR A 459 -7.49 14.63 23.26
N VAL A 460 -8.10 13.56 23.78
CA VAL A 460 -8.49 12.40 22.99
C VAL A 460 -9.77 12.72 22.22
N ASN A 461 -9.75 12.63 20.89
CA ASN A 461 -10.94 12.86 20.08
C ASN A 461 -11.80 11.59 19.99
N THR A 462 -13.00 11.61 20.58
CA THR A 462 -13.92 10.44 20.65
C THR A 462 -15.19 10.60 19.82
N GLU A 463 -15.29 11.65 19.02
CA GLU A 463 -16.47 11.95 18.19
C GLU A 463 -16.07 12.45 16.79
N VAL A 464 -17.00 12.36 15.84
CA VAL A 464 -16.82 13.02 14.54
C VAL A 464 -17.11 14.49 14.71
N LYS A 465 -16.14 15.35 14.36
CA LYS A 465 -16.33 16.80 14.40
C LYS A 465 -15.61 17.49 13.27
N ASN A 466 -16.00 18.74 13.01
CA ASN A 466 -15.29 19.58 12.06
C ASN A 466 -13.84 19.77 12.53
N TRP A 467 -12.90 19.55 11.64
CA TRP A 467 -11.51 19.91 11.88
C TRP A 467 -11.38 21.38 11.53
N GLU A 468 -11.53 22.27 12.51
CA GLU A 468 -11.36 23.71 12.30
C GLU A 468 -9.89 24.03 12.00
N ALA A 469 -9.64 24.89 11.03
CA ALA A 469 -8.31 25.43 10.77
C ALA A 469 -8.12 26.70 11.63
N ASN A 470 -6.92 26.92 12.16
CA ASN A 470 -6.59 28.19 12.79
C ASN A 470 -6.70 29.31 11.74
N VAL A 471 -7.17 30.50 12.14
CA VAL A 471 -7.40 31.62 11.20
C VAL A 471 -6.12 31.93 10.42
N GLY A 472 -6.19 31.80 9.09
CA GLY A 472 -5.07 32.07 8.19
C GLY A 472 -3.97 30.99 8.19
N MET A 473 -4.19 29.83 8.81
CA MET A 473 -3.23 28.73 8.81
C MET A 473 -3.86 27.44 8.26
N PRO A 474 -3.09 26.61 7.53
CA PRO A 474 -3.57 25.30 7.08
C PRO A 474 -3.75 24.34 8.26
N ARG A 475 -4.60 23.32 8.09
CA ARG A 475 -4.62 22.19 9.03
C ARG A 475 -3.27 21.49 8.98
N ARG A 476 -2.67 21.27 10.15
CA ARG A 476 -1.43 20.49 10.29
C ARG A 476 -1.65 19.35 11.26
N ALA A 477 -1.09 18.20 10.92
CA ALA A 477 -1.06 17.04 11.78
C ALA A 477 0.31 16.40 11.78
N SER A 478 0.68 15.75 12.88
CA SER A 478 1.83 14.86 12.90
C SER A 478 1.42 13.40 13.02
N VAL A 479 2.30 12.52 12.54
CA VAL A 479 2.15 11.06 12.56
C VAL A 479 3.40 10.48 13.21
N SER A 480 3.23 9.66 14.23
CA SER A 480 4.32 8.94 14.90
C SER A 480 4.22 7.43 14.65
N SER A 481 5.37 6.77 14.46
CA SER A 481 5.44 5.30 14.47
C SER A 481 6.77 4.81 15.03
N PHE A 482 6.70 3.87 15.97
CA PHE A 482 7.85 3.36 16.71
C PHE A 482 7.97 1.85 16.52
N GLY A 483 9.14 1.38 16.08
CA GLY A 483 9.42 -0.04 15.89
C GLY A 483 9.82 -0.70 17.20
N PHE A 484 9.41 -1.95 17.43
CA PHE A 484 9.83 -2.69 18.64
C PHE A 484 11.35 -2.94 18.69
N SER A 485 12.08 -2.72 17.59
CA SER A 485 13.54 -2.75 17.52
C SER A 485 14.21 -1.43 17.92
N GLY A 486 13.42 -0.41 18.26
CA GLY A 486 13.88 0.91 18.70
C GLY A 486 13.96 1.98 17.60
N THR A 487 13.76 1.65 16.32
CA THR A 487 13.74 2.69 15.27
C THR A 487 12.44 3.49 15.33
N ASN A 488 12.55 4.78 15.58
CA ASN A 488 11.43 5.71 15.66
C ASN A 488 11.30 6.54 14.38
N SER A 489 10.08 6.95 14.04
CA SER A 489 9.82 7.87 12.95
C SER A 489 8.69 8.85 13.29
N HIS A 490 8.87 10.11 12.90
CA HIS A 490 7.91 11.18 13.10
C HIS A 490 7.82 12.02 11.83
N LEU A 491 6.60 12.40 11.43
CA LEU A 491 6.32 13.12 10.21
C LEU A 491 5.26 14.19 10.45
N VAL A 492 5.35 15.34 9.78
CA VAL A 492 4.34 16.40 9.79
C VAL A 492 3.72 16.58 8.40
N ILE A 493 2.39 16.59 8.36
CA ILE A 493 1.56 16.77 7.16
C ILE A 493 0.78 18.08 7.29
N GLU A 494 0.67 18.81 6.20
CA GLU A 494 -0.09 20.04 6.05
C GLU A 494 -1.14 19.91 4.94
N GLU A 495 -2.32 20.50 5.15
CA GLU A 495 -3.37 20.63 4.14
C GLU A 495 -2.89 21.52 2.98
N TYR A 496 -2.90 20.97 1.77
CA TYR A 496 -2.59 21.74 0.57
C TYR A 496 -3.73 22.69 0.21
N HIS A 497 -3.39 23.97 0.07
CA HIS A 497 -4.32 24.99 -0.41
C HIS A 497 -3.98 25.32 -1.86
N PRO A 498 -4.76 24.84 -2.85
CA PRO A 498 -4.50 25.18 -4.23
C PRO A 498 -4.59 26.69 -4.42
N ARG A 499 -3.62 27.29 -5.12
CA ARG A 499 -3.72 28.68 -5.56
C ARG A 499 -5.04 28.84 -6.32
N THR A 500 -5.91 29.72 -5.83
CA THR A 500 -7.21 29.99 -6.45
C THR A 500 -6.97 30.60 -7.82
N ASP A 501 -7.17 29.80 -8.86
CA ASP A 501 -7.08 30.25 -10.24
C ASP A 501 -8.51 30.37 -10.80
N THR A 502 -9.21 31.43 -10.35
CA THR A 502 -10.59 31.76 -10.75
C THR A 502 -10.72 31.91 -12.27
N THR A 503 -9.65 32.34 -12.94
CA THR A 503 -9.54 32.48 -14.39
C THR A 503 -9.67 31.14 -15.12
N ARG A 504 -9.08 30.06 -14.57
CA ARG A 504 -9.12 28.71 -15.15
C ARG A 504 -10.54 28.14 -15.20
N ASN A 505 -11.30 28.32 -14.12
CA ASN A 505 -12.68 27.86 -14.06
C ASN A 505 -13.60 28.65 -15.01
N MET A 506 -13.32 29.93 -15.25
CA MET A 506 -14.08 30.75 -16.21
C MET A 506 -13.79 30.36 -17.67
N ILE A 507 -12.53 30.07 -18.02
CA ILE A 507 -12.13 29.71 -19.40
C ILE A 507 -12.62 28.32 -19.81
N LEU A 508 -12.68 27.37 -18.87
CA LEU A 508 -13.13 26.00 -19.13
C LEU A 508 -14.67 25.85 -19.12
N CYS A 509 -15.41 26.94 -18.89
CA CYS A 509 -16.86 26.95 -18.71
C CYS A 509 -17.67 26.95 -20.05
N GLU A 510 -17.20 26.26 -21.08
CA GLU A 510 -18.00 26.00 -22.29
C GLU A 510 -18.69 24.63 -22.19
N THR A 511 -20.03 24.64 -22.13
CA THR A 511 -20.88 23.43 -22.24
C THR A 511 -20.82 22.87 -23.66
N LYS A 512 -19.82 22.03 -23.91
CA LYS A 512 -19.67 21.21 -25.12
C LYS A 512 -19.71 19.74 -24.74
N PRO A 513 -20.13 18.83 -25.64
CA PRO A 513 -20.05 17.41 -25.35
C PRO A 513 -18.60 17.04 -25.01
N LEU A 514 -18.42 16.29 -23.94
CA LEU A 514 -17.15 15.75 -23.46
C LEU A 514 -17.04 14.28 -23.85
N LEU A 515 -15.82 13.82 -24.13
CA LEU A 515 -15.57 12.43 -24.49
C LEU A 515 -15.18 11.61 -23.26
N PHE A 516 -16.08 10.74 -22.83
CA PHE A 516 -15.80 9.73 -21.81
C PHE A 516 -15.16 8.50 -22.45
N VAL A 517 -14.09 7.99 -21.83
CA VAL A 517 -13.38 6.77 -22.24
C VAL A 517 -13.13 5.87 -21.03
N LEU A 518 -13.14 4.57 -21.27
CA LEU A 518 -12.77 3.56 -20.28
C LEU A 518 -12.18 2.34 -20.98
N SER A 519 -11.20 1.69 -20.37
CA SER A 519 -10.64 0.47 -20.94
C SER A 519 -10.26 -0.56 -19.88
N ALA A 520 -10.24 -1.84 -20.28
CA ALA A 520 -9.77 -2.93 -19.45
C ALA A 520 -9.11 -4.07 -20.24
N LYS A 521 -8.42 -4.99 -19.55
CA LYS A 521 -7.81 -6.17 -20.19
C LYS A 521 -8.80 -7.25 -20.61
N SER A 522 -10.01 -7.23 -20.06
CA SER A 522 -11.11 -8.15 -20.42
C SER A 522 -12.44 -7.40 -20.51
N GLU A 523 -13.42 -8.01 -21.19
CA GLU A 523 -14.78 -7.48 -21.24
C GLU A 523 -15.45 -7.48 -19.85
N GLU A 524 -15.21 -8.51 -19.05
CA GLU A 524 -15.76 -8.62 -17.69
C GLU A 524 -15.26 -7.48 -16.81
N GLN A 525 -13.95 -7.25 -16.79
CA GLN A 525 -13.35 -6.18 -16.00
C GLN A 525 -13.81 -4.80 -16.49
N LEU A 526 -14.02 -4.59 -17.80
CA LEU A 526 -14.59 -3.35 -18.32
C LEU A 526 -15.98 -3.08 -17.75
N ARG A 527 -16.82 -4.11 -17.62
CA ARG A 527 -18.17 -4.00 -17.01
C ARG A 527 -18.10 -3.74 -15.52
N VAL A 528 -17.21 -4.41 -14.79
CA VAL A 528 -16.98 -4.13 -13.35
C VAL A 528 -16.49 -2.69 -13.18
N TYR A 529 -15.62 -2.21 -14.07
CA TYR A 529 -15.09 -0.87 -14.02
C TYR A 529 -16.19 0.17 -14.26
N ALA A 530 -17.03 -0.03 -15.28
CA ALA A 530 -18.19 0.83 -15.54
C ALA A 530 -19.15 0.89 -14.34
N LYS A 531 -19.41 -0.25 -13.66
CA LYS A 531 -20.23 -0.29 -12.44
C LYS A 531 -19.61 0.51 -11.29
N SER A 532 -18.30 0.38 -11.09
CA SER A 532 -17.57 1.12 -10.05
C SER A 532 -17.60 2.62 -10.31
N MET A 533 -17.36 3.03 -11.57
CA MET A 533 -17.44 4.42 -12.00
C MET A 533 -18.84 5.01 -11.82
N LYS A 534 -19.90 4.28 -12.21
CA LYS A 534 -21.30 4.71 -12.02
C LYS A 534 -21.59 5.00 -10.54
N ARG A 535 -21.28 4.06 -9.65
CA ARG A 535 -21.50 4.21 -8.20
C ARG A 535 -20.77 5.42 -7.62
N TRP A 536 -19.52 5.62 -8.04
CA TRP A 536 -18.73 6.77 -7.60
C TRP A 536 -19.36 8.10 -8.07
N ILE A 537 -19.74 8.20 -9.35
CA ILE A 537 -20.39 9.41 -9.89
C ILE A 537 -21.71 9.70 -9.14
N GLU A 538 -22.50 8.68 -8.82
CA GLU A 538 -23.73 8.82 -8.03
C GLU A 538 -23.47 9.44 -6.65
N SER A 539 -22.38 9.02 -5.99
CA SER A 539 -22.01 9.49 -4.65
C SER A 539 -21.52 10.95 -4.58
N VAL A 540 -20.93 11.47 -5.67
CA VAL A 540 -20.32 12.81 -5.70
C VAL A 540 -21.37 13.89 -6.03
N LYS A 541 -21.62 14.82 -5.09
CA LYS A 541 -22.62 15.88 -5.29
C LYS A 541 -22.25 16.86 -6.41
N ASN A 542 -21.06 17.46 -6.33
CA ASN A 542 -20.56 18.44 -7.29
C ASN A 542 -19.38 17.83 -8.04
N ILE A 543 -19.61 17.42 -9.29
CA ILE A 543 -18.60 16.77 -10.14
C ILE A 543 -18.21 17.71 -11.28
N ASN A 544 -16.92 17.91 -11.50
CA ASN A 544 -16.43 18.54 -12.72
C ASN A 544 -16.21 17.46 -13.78
N LEU A 545 -17.16 17.32 -14.72
CA LEU A 545 -17.10 16.30 -15.77
C LEU A 545 -15.87 16.46 -16.68
N MET A 546 -15.35 17.67 -16.84
CA MET A 546 -14.16 17.91 -17.65
C MET A 546 -12.92 17.31 -16.98
N ASP A 547 -12.77 17.46 -15.67
CA ASP A 547 -11.67 16.85 -14.90
C ASP A 547 -11.79 15.32 -14.89
N VAL A 548 -13.01 14.78 -14.81
CA VAL A 548 -13.28 13.32 -14.89
C VAL A 548 -12.83 12.77 -16.25
N THR A 549 -13.35 13.34 -17.34
CA THR A 549 -13.04 12.87 -18.69
C THR A 549 -11.56 13.04 -19.02
N TYR A 550 -10.96 14.17 -18.63
CA TYR A 550 -9.53 14.39 -18.78
C TYR A 550 -8.70 13.36 -18.02
N THR A 551 -9.01 13.09 -16.76
CA THR A 551 -8.28 12.08 -15.95
C THR A 551 -8.36 10.69 -16.58
N LEU A 552 -9.52 10.29 -17.10
CA LEU A 552 -9.68 9.00 -17.78
C LEU A 552 -8.90 8.91 -19.09
N GLN A 553 -8.72 10.04 -19.78
CA GLN A 553 -7.97 10.13 -21.03
C GLN A 553 -6.46 10.08 -20.79
N VAL A 554 -5.92 10.89 -19.86
CA VAL A 554 -4.46 11.03 -19.67
C VAL A 554 -3.88 10.17 -18.54
N GLY A 555 -4.72 9.74 -17.61
CA GLY A 555 -4.32 9.11 -16.36
C GLY A 555 -4.70 7.63 -16.24
N ARG A 556 -5.11 6.98 -17.33
CA ARG A 556 -5.39 5.53 -17.39
C ARG A 556 -4.67 4.88 -18.55
N ASP A 557 -4.17 3.67 -18.34
CA ASP A 557 -3.61 2.88 -19.44
C ASP A 557 -4.69 2.51 -20.45
N GLU A 558 -4.36 2.58 -21.74
CA GLU A 558 -5.28 2.26 -22.84
C GLU A 558 -5.23 0.77 -23.18
N MET A 559 -6.12 -0.02 -22.57
CA MET A 559 -6.15 -1.48 -22.67
C MET A 559 -6.96 -2.00 -23.87
N ASP A 560 -7.03 -3.33 -24.01
CA ASP A 560 -7.55 -4.02 -25.20
C ASP A 560 -9.08 -3.88 -25.40
N TYR A 561 -9.85 -3.84 -24.33
CA TYR A 561 -11.31 -3.67 -24.37
C TYR A 561 -11.64 -2.23 -24.05
N ARG A 562 -12.24 -1.51 -25.00
CA ARG A 562 -12.41 -0.06 -24.94
C ARG A 562 -13.89 0.32 -25.04
N LEU A 563 -14.29 1.28 -24.22
CA LEU A 563 -15.62 1.90 -24.17
C LEU A 563 -15.47 3.41 -24.33
N ALA A 564 -16.24 4.01 -25.24
CA ALA A 564 -16.27 5.46 -25.41
C ALA A 564 -17.68 5.97 -25.72
N PHE A 565 -18.01 7.16 -25.22
CA PHE A 565 -19.24 7.86 -25.57
C PHE A 565 -19.18 9.34 -25.17
N LEU A 566 -20.02 10.16 -25.80
CA LEU A 566 -20.10 11.60 -25.52
C LEU A 566 -21.08 11.90 -24.38
N VAL A 567 -20.75 12.82 -23.49
CA VAL A 567 -21.60 13.26 -22.37
C VAL A 567 -21.60 14.76 -22.24
N ASP A 568 -22.71 15.32 -21.79
CA ASP A 568 -22.93 16.75 -21.56
C ASP A 568 -23.41 17.05 -20.13
N SER A 569 -23.82 16.02 -19.38
CA SER A 569 -24.29 16.15 -18.01
C SER A 569 -23.96 14.92 -17.17
N LYS A 570 -24.09 15.07 -15.84
CA LYS A 570 -23.89 13.96 -14.90
C LYS A 570 -24.92 12.86 -15.15
N GLU A 571 -26.17 13.24 -15.44
CA GLU A 571 -27.29 12.35 -15.71
C GLU A 571 -27.07 11.59 -17.01
N SER A 572 -26.59 12.25 -18.08
CA SER A 572 -26.31 11.58 -19.34
C SER A 572 -25.13 10.61 -19.24
N LEU A 573 -24.13 10.91 -18.41
CA LEU A 573 -23.04 9.99 -18.07
C LEU A 573 -23.54 8.75 -17.31
N ILE A 574 -24.32 8.93 -16.23
CA ILE A 574 -24.88 7.82 -15.45
C ILE A 574 -25.74 6.91 -16.34
N LYS A 575 -26.60 7.50 -17.17
CA LYS A 575 -27.48 6.77 -18.08
C LYS A 575 -26.68 5.93 -19.09
N ARG A 576 -25.64 6.50 -19.72
CA ARG A 576 -24.83 5.76 -20.71
C ARG A 576 -24.03 4.62 -20.08
N LEU A 577 -23.52 4.81 -18.85
CA LEU A 577 -22.90 3.71 -18.10
C LEU A 577 -23.93 2.61 -17.81
N GLU A 578 -25.15 2.97 -17.41
CA GLU A 578 -26.23 2.02 -17.16
C GLU A 578 -26.65 1.25 -18.43
N ASP A 579 -26.80 1.94 -19.56
CA ASP A 579 -27.10 1.33 -20.85
C ASP A 579 -26.02 0.31 -21.25
N PHE A 580 -24.74 0.65 -21.05
CA PHE A 580 -23.62 -0.29 -21.27
C PHE A 580 -23.67 -1.50 -20.32
N ILE A 581 -23.91 -1.26 -19.03
CA ILE A 581 -23.97 -2.32 -18.00
C ILE A 581 -25.11 -3.31 -18.31
N ASN A 582 -26.26 -2.81 -18.77
CA ASN A 582 -27.46 -3.59 -19.05
C ASN A 582 -27.53 -4.15 -20.49
N ASN A 583 -26.49 -3.96 -21.32
CA ASN A 583 -26.47 -4.33 -22.74
C ASN A 583 -27.54 -3.65 -23.60
N ASN A 584 -28.04 -2.48 -23.20
CA ASN A 584 -28.98 -1.67 -23.97
C ASN A 584 -28.23 -0.73 -24.92
N LEU A 585 -27.52 -1.32 -25.88
CA LEU A 585 -26.67 -0.57 -26.80
C LEU A 585 -27.49 0.07 -27.93
N LEU A 586 -27.94 1.31 -27.72
CA LEU A 586 -28.46 2.12 -28.81
C LEU A 586 -27.32 2.37 -29.82
N LYS A 587 -27.54 1.95 -31.08
CA LYS A 587 -26.59 2.15 -32.18
C LYS A 587 -26.28 3.66 -32.28
N TYR A 588 -24.98 4.00 -32.33
CA TYR A 588 -24.41 5.37 -32.43
C TYR A 588 -24.23 6.18 -31.14
N SER A 589 -24.73 5.76 -29.98
CA SER A 589 -24.51 6.50 -28.71
C SER A 589 -23.39 5.92 -27.84
N ILE A 590 -23.10 4.63 -27.94
CA ILE A 590 -22.07 3.93 -27.17
C ILE A 590 -21.16 3.17 -28.14
N LEU A 591 -19.86 3.42 -28.05
CA LEU A 591 -18.85 2.78 -28.88
C LEU A 591 -18.07 1.79 -28.03
N ILE A 592 -17.98 0.54 -28.51
CA ILE A 592 -17.19 -0.53 -27.88
C ILE A 592 -16.29 -1.10 -28.96
N GLY A 593 -15.05 -1.42 -28.61
CA GLY A 593 -14.11 -2.08 -29.52
C GLY A 593 -13.18 -3.03 -28.79
N HIS A 594 -12.62 -3.98 -29.56
CA HIS A 594 -11.60 -4.90 -29.09
C HIS A 594 -10.38 -4.77 -30.00
N VAL A 595 -9.31 -4.17 -29.48
CA VAL A 595 -8.12 -3.75 -30.24
C VAL A 595 -7.57 -4.87 -31.13
N LYS A 596 -7.46 -6.09 -30.61
CA LYS A 596 -6.92 -7.23 -31.36
C LYS A 596 -7.79 -7.64 -32.55
N ARG A 597 -9.11 -7.44 -32.48
CA ARG A 597 -10.05 -7.76 -33.57
C ARG A 597 -10.11 -6.66 -34.62
N ASP A 598 -9.99 -5.40 -34.18
CA ASP A 598 -10.27 -4.23 -35.02
C ASP A 598 -9.00 -3.59 -35.63
N LYS A 599 -7.82 -4.17 -35.36
CA LYS A 599 -6.50 -3.65 -35.78
C LYS A 599 -6.37 -3.37 -37.29
N ALA A 600 -7.03 -4.16 -38.14
CA ALA A 600 -7.02 -3.94 -39.59
C ALA A 600 -7.63 -2.58 -39.98
N GLY A 601 -8.63 -2.09 -39.23
CA GLY A 601 -9.34 -0.85 -39.49
C GLY A 601 -8.58 0.44 -39.09
N ILE A 602 -7.43 0.32 -38.41
CA ILE A 602 -6.60 1.46 -37.98
C ILE A 602 -5.23 1.53 -38.68
N SER A 603 -4.82 0.46 -39.39
CA SER A 603 -3.50 0.41 -40.05
C SER A 603 -3.16 1.60 -40.96
N PRO A 604 -4.10 2.24 -41.69
CA PRO A 604 -3.78 3.44 -42.46
C PRO A 604 -3.34 4.61 -41.57
N PHE A 605 -3.94 4.81 -40.39
CA PHE A 605 -3.61 5.93 -39.50
C PHE A 605 -2.23 5.83 -38.83
N GLU A 606 -1.60 4.66 -38.86
CA GLU A 606 -0.26 4.45 -38.30
C GLU A 606 0.86 4.73 -39.33
N VAL A 607 0.60 4.40 -40.60
CA VAL A 607 1.62 4.37 -41.66
C VAL A 607 1.44 5.50 -42.68
N ASP A 608 0.20 5.91 -42.96
CA ASP A 608 -0.14 6.87 -44.01
C ASP A 608 -0.17 8.32 -43.48
N GLU A 609 0.56 9.22 -44.14
CA GLU A 609 0.68 10.63 -43.72
C GLU A 609 -0.62 11.43 -43.92
N ASP A 610 -1.42 11.11 -44.96
CA ASP A 610 -2.71 11.77 -45.18
C ASP A 610 -3.72 11.37 -44.10
N ALA A 611 -3.71 10.12 -43.68
CA ALA A 611 -4.52 9.62 -42.56
C ALA A 611 -4.12 10.29 -41.23
N LYS A 612 -2.83 10.50 -40.97
CA LYS A 612 -2.35 11.27 -39.81
C LYS A 612 -2.79 12.74 -39.87
N ALA A 613 -2.70 13.38 -41.04
CA ALA A 613 -3.17 14.76 -41.23
C ALA A 613 -4.69 14.88 -41.01
N LEU A 614 -5.45 13.86 -41.40
CA LEU A 614 -6.89 13.79 -41.14
C LEU A 614 -7.18 13.66 -39.63
N LEU A 615 -6.43 12.82 -38.91
CA LEU A 615 -6.53 12.72 -37.45
C LEU A 615 -6.24 14.06 -36.76
N GLN A 616 -5.17 14.73 -37.18
CA GLN A 616 -4.83 16.07 -36.68
C GLN A 616 -5.96 17.07 -36.93
N THR A 617 -6.58 17.01 -38.12
CA THR A 617 -7.75 17.83 -38.45
C THR A 617 -8.94 17.51 -37.53
N TRP A 618 -9.19 16.24 -37.19
CA TRP A 618 -10.25 15.86 -36.26
C TRP A 618 -9.99 16.37 -34.84
N ILE A 619 -8.75 16.32 -34.36
CA ILE A 619 -8.34 16.85 -33.06
C ILE A 619 -8.53 18.37 -33.02
N GLN A 620 -8.02 19.10 -34.02
CA GLN A 620 -8.15 20.56 -34.11
C GLN A 620 -9.61 21.02 -34.18
N LYS A 621 -10.45 20.31 -34.96
CA LYS A 621 -11.89 20.60 -35.07
C LYS A 621 -12.72 20.02 -33.91
N LYS A 622 -12.07 19.36 -32.93
CA LYS A 622 -12.71 18.64 -31.82
C LYS A 622 -13.85 17.72 -32.28
N ASN A 623 -13.61 16.95 -33.35
CA ASN A 623 -14.56 15.94 -33.83
C ASN A 623 -14.52 14.69 -32.93
N LEU A 624 -15.05 14.84 -31.71
CA LEU A 624 -14.95 13.85 -30.65
C LEU A 624 -15.56 12.49 -31.03
N GLN A 625 -16.63 12.50 -31.86
CA GLN A 625 -17.25 11.27 -32.33
C GLN A 625 -16.27 10.45 -33.18
N LYS A 626 -15.58 11.08 -34.14
CA LYS A 626 -14.58 10.39 -34.97
C LYS A 626 -13.40 9.91 -34.14
N ILE A 627 -12.90 10.75 -33.24
CA ILE A 627 -11.82 10.38 -32.31
C ILE A 627 -12.20 9.17 -31.45
N ALA A 628 -13.42 9.12 -30.94
CA ALA A 628 -13.91 7.97 -30.18
C ALA A 628 -13.96 6.69 -31.02
N GLU A 629 -14.44 6.77 -32.27
CA GLU A 629 -14.56 5.63 -33.19
C GLU A 629 -13.21 4.96 -33.51
N ILE A 630 -12.15 5.74 -33.71
CA ILE A 630 -10.81 5.20 -33.97
C ILE A 630 -10.09 4.78 -32.69
N TRP A 631 -10.33 5.46 -31.57
CA TRP A 631 -9.71 5.09 -30.29
C TRP A 631 -10.21 3.73 -29.80
N VAL A 632 -11.52 3.44 -29.88
CA VAL A 632 -12.04 2.12 -29.46
C VAL A 632 -11.51 0.98 -30.32
N LYS A 633 -11.10 1.25 -31.58
CA LYS A 633 -10.49 0.28 -32.48
C LYS A 633 -8.99 0.05 -32.22
N GLY A 634 -8.39 0.83 -31.31
CA GLY A 634 -7.02 0.64 -30.86
C GLY A 634 -6.03 1.73 -31.25
N LEU A 635 -6.44 2.77 -31.97
CA LEU A 635 -5.52 3.88 -32.24
C LEU A 635 -5.18 4.60 -30.95
N HIS A 636 -3.90 4.94 -30.78
CA HIS A 636 -3.45 5.78 -29.70
C HIS A 636 -3.76 7.25 -29.97
N ILE A 637 -4.28 7.96 -28.97
CA ILE A 637 -4.61 9.38 -29.05
C ILE A 637 -3.78 10.16 -28.04
N ASP A 638 -3.08 11.21 -28.49
CA ASP A 638 -2.51 12.20 -27.57
C ASP A 638 -3.59 13.19 -27.15
N TRP A 639 -4.28 12.83 -26.06
CA TRP A 639 -5.40 13.58 -25.52
C TRP A 639 -5.07 15.03 -25.15
N ASN A 640 -3.80 15.35 -24.89
CA ASN A 640 -3.38 16.71 -24.56
C ASN A 640 -3.68 17.70 -25.69
N GLN A 641 -3.71 17.24 -26.94
CA GLN A 641 -3.97 18.09 -28.11
C GLN A 641 -5.44 18.53 -28.22
N LEU A 642 -6.36 17.93 -27.44
CA LEU A 642 -7.76 18.37 -27.39
C LEU A 642 -7.97 19.60 -26.50
N TYR A 643 -6.99 19.91 -25.66
CA TYR A 643 -7.04 20.99 -24.69
C TYR A 643 -6.07 22.11 -25.11
N SER A 644 -6.44 23.35 -24.81
CA SER A 644 -5.55 24.49 -25.01
C SER A 644 -4.43 24.51 -23.96
N ASP A 645 -3.66 25.60 -23.89
CA ASP A 645 -2.60 25.78 -22.88
C ASP A 645 -3.11 25.62 -21.43
N ILE A 646 -4.40 25.87 -21.21
CA ILE A 646 -5.06 25.63 -19.93
C ILE A 646 -5.74 24.26 -19.96
N LYS A 647 -5.11 23.27 -19.32
CA LYS A 647 -5.65 21.91 -19.22
C LYS A 647 -6.62 21.73 -18.05
N PRO A 648 -7.52 20.76 -18.06
CA PRO A 648 -8.25 20.35 -16.87
C PRO A 648 -7.30 19.76 -15.82
N ARG A 649 -7.79 19.53 -14.60
CA ARG A 649 -6.99 18.95 -13.51
C ARG A 649 -7.21 17.44 -13.45
N ARG A 650 -6.16 16.71 -13.06
CA ARG A 650 -6.32 15.32 -12.65
C ARG A 650 -7.03 15.28 -11.31
N ILE A 651 -7.88 14.28 -11.11
CA ILE A 651 -8.61 14.05 -9.87
C ILE A 651 -8.58 12.56 -9.50
N SER A 652 -8.79 12.26 -8.22
CA SER A 652 -9.00 10.87 -7.78
C SER A 652 -10.28 10.31 -8.39
N LEU A 653 -10.17 9.14 -9.02
CA LEU A 653 -11.25 8.38 -9.63
C LEU A 653 -11.10 6.90 -9.25
N PRO A 654 -12.17 6.08 -9.32
CA PRO A 654 -12.07 4.64 -9.16
C PRO A 654 -10.93 4.06 -10.03
N THR A 655 -10.14 3.19 -9.41
CA THR A 655 -8.98 2.54 -10.03
C THR A 655 -9.37 1.18 -10.62
N TYR A 656 -8.43 0.56 -11.34
CA TYR A 656 -8.66 -0.67 -12.08
C TYR A 656 -9.21 -1.80 -11.18
N PRO A 657 -10.35 -2.42 -11.55
CA PRO A 657 -10.90 -3.54 -10.80
C PRO A 657 -10.22 -4.84 -11.26
N PHE A 658 -9.11 -5.21 -10.62
CA PHE A 658 -8.40 -6.46 -10.91
C PHE A 658 -9.32 -7.68 -10.91
N ALA A 659 -9.01 -8.65 -11.77
CA ALA A 659 -9.64 -9.96 -11.74
C ALA A 659 -9.47 -10.60 -10.35
N ARG A 660 -10.50 -11.31 -9.93
CA ARG A 660 -10.61 -11.88 -8.59
C ARG A 660 -10.42 -13.39 -8.66
N GLU A 661 -9.20 -13.79 -8.96
CA GLU A 661 -8.80 -15.20 -9.10
C GLU A 661 -7.99 -15.65 -7.89
N ARG A 662 -8.26 -16.87 -7.42
CA ARG A 662 -7.64 -17.40 -6.20
C ARG A 662 -6.31 -18.07 -6.52
N TYR A 663 -5.27 -17.69 -5.79
CA TYR A 663 -3.92 -18.26 -5.83
C TYR A 663 -3.40 -18.51 -4.41
N TRP A 664 -3.07 -19.75 -4.11
CA TRP A 664 -2.58 -20.16 -2.80
C TRP A 664 -1.74 -21.44 -2.93
N ILE A 665 -0.90 -21.73 -1.95
CA ILE A 665 -0.22 -23.02 -1.89
C ILE A 665 -1.28 -24.14 -1.86
N PRO A 666 -1.13 -25.19 -2.70
CA PRO A 666 -1.97 -26.37 -2.62
C PRO A 666 -1.92 -26.93 -1.20
N SER A 667 -3.07 -27.06 -0.54
CA SER A 667 -3.13 -27.70 0.76
C SER A 667 -3.19 -29.21 0.58
N GLU A 668 -2.50 -29.97 1.44
CA GLU A 668 -2.76 -31.41 1.57
C GLU A 668 -4.23 -31.61 1.98
N GLY A 669 -5.10 -31.85 0.99
CA GLY A 669 -6.51 -32.19 1.21
C GLY A 669 -7.57 -31.29 0.55
N THR A 670 -7.24 -30.18 -0.12
CA THR A 670 -8.25 -29.41 -0.89
C THR A 670 -8.22 -29.72 -2.38
N ASN A 671 -8.50 -30.98 -2.72
CA ASN A 671 -9.17 -31.28 -3.99
C ASN A 671 -10.67 -31.08 -3.77
N THR A 672 -11.11 -29.83 -3.77
CA THR A 672 -12.55 -29.50 -3.84
C THR A 672 -12.78 -28.58 -5.03
N SER A 673 -12.71 -29.18 -6.21
CA SER A 673 -13.47 -28.74 -7.37
C SER A 673 -13.70 -29.95 -8.28
N SER A 674 -14.98 -30.22 -8.53
CA SER A 674 -15.60 -31.32 -9.28
C SER A 674 -15.59 -32.70 -8.62
N ASP A 675 -16.80 -33.16 -8.31
CA ASP A 675 -17.15 -34.57 -8.15
C ASP A 675 -16.56 -35.38 -9.30
N ASN A 676 -15.44 -36.03 -9.05
CA ASN A 676 -15.06 -37.25 -9.72
C ASN A 676 -14.38 -38.13 -8.69
N ILE A 677 -14.97 -39.30 -8.49
CA ILE A 677 -14.49 -40.36 -7.61
C ILE A 677 -13.11 -40.79 -8.14
N SER A 678 -12.04 -40.13 -7.67
CA SER A 678 -10.67 -40.59 -7.88
C SER A 678 -10.40 -41.63 -6.81
N THR A 679 -10.63 -42.88 -7.22
CA THR A 679 -10.00 -44.03 -6.60
C THR A 679 -8.49 -43.82 -6.62
N VAL A 680 -7.87 -44.05 -5.47
CA VAL A 680 -6.43 -43.99 -5.23
C VAL A 680 -5.68 -44.76 -6.32
N ILE A 681 -5.07 -44.06 -7.28
CA ILE A 681 -4.04 -44.63 -8.14
C ILE A 681 -2.70 -44.17 -7.55
N PRO A 682 -1.81 -45.09 -7.12
CA PRO A 682 -0.47 -44.71 -6.63
C PRO A 682 0.30 -43.93 -7.71
N ALA A 683 1.19 -43.02 -7.28
CA ALA A 683 1.95 -42.07 -8.11
C ALA A 683 2.39 -42.66 -9.46
N ALA A 684 1.65 -42.35 -10.53
CA ALA A 684 1.93 -42.80 -11.87
C ALA A 684 3.12 -42.03 -12.48
N LEU A 685 3.99 -42.70 -13.25
CA LEU A 685 5.14 -42.05 -13.92
C LEU A 685 4.70 -40.99 -14.96
N HIS A 686 3.51 -41.15 -15.53
CA HIS A 686 2.83 -40.27 -16.47
C HIS A 686 1.33 -40.65 -16.52
N PRO A 687 0.38 -39.74 -16.85
CA PRO A 687 -1.05 -40.07 -16.92
C PRO A 687 -1.43 -41.24 -17.86
N MET A 688 -0.58 -41.56 -18.83
CA MET A 688 -0.74 -42.71 -19.74
C MET A 688 0.26 -43.85 -19.48
N LEU A 689 1.25 -43.65 -18.59
CA LEU A 689 2.33 -44.60 -18.29
C LEU A 689 2.47 -44.75 -16.77
N HIS A 690 1.82 -45.74 -16.15
CA HIS A 690 1.70 -45.75 -14.70
C HIS A 690 2.96 -46.26 -13.99
N GLN A 691 3.56 -47.35 -14.47
CA GLN A 691 4.69 -47.99 -13.79
C GLN A 691 5.74 -48.54 -14.76
N ASN A 692 7.00 -48.50 -14.35
CA ASN A 692 8.08 -49.24 -14.98
C ASN A 692 8.06 -50.69 -14.45
N THR A 693 7.77 -51.65 -15.32
CA THR A 693 7.68 -53.09 -15.01
C THR A 693 8.77 -53.89 -15.73
N SER A 694 9.89 -53.23 -16.02
CA SER A 694 11.08 -53.80 -16.64
C SER A 694 11.70 -54.87 -15.75
N ASN A 695 12.40 -55.82 -16.38
CA ASN A 695 13.28 -56.76 -15.70
C ASN A 695 14.61 -56.86 -16.47
N LEU A 696 15.56 -57.66 -15.99
CA LEU A 696 16.89 -57.78 -16.62
C LEU A 696 16.84 -58.31 -18.07
N SER A 697 15.73 -58.93 -18.48
CA SER A 697 15.59 -59.52 -19.82
C SER A 697 14.87 -58.60 -20.81
N LYS A 698 14.06 -57.65 -20.34
CA LYS A 698 13.31 -56.73 -21.21
C LYS A 698 12.92 -55.44 -20.50
N GLN A 699 12.98 -54.35 -21.27
CA GLN A 699 12.41 -53.08 -20.86
C GLN A 699 10.90 -53.08 -21.11
N ARG A 700 10.13 -52.74 -20.07
CA ARG A 700 8.66 -52.76 -20.12
C ARG A 700 8.08 -51.70 -19.20
N PHE A 701 7.01 -51.08 -19.66
CA PHE A 701 6.16 -50.22 -18.85
C PHE A 701 4.74 -50.76 -18.88
N SER A 702 3.95 -50.44 -17.86
CA SER A 702 2.58 -50.92 -17.73
C SER A 702 1.68 -49.83 -17.19
N SER A 703 0.47 -49.79 -17.74
CA SER A 703 -0.61 -48.92 -17.32
C SER A 703 -1.88 -49.74 -17.15
N THR A 704 -2.67 -49.39 -16.16
CA THR A 704 -3.97 -50.00 -15.89
C THR A 704 -5.00 -48.90 -15.97
N PHE A 705 -5.90 -48.99 -16.95
CA PHE A 705 -6.96 -48.02 -17.16
C PHE A 705 -8.29 -48.60 -16.67
N THR A 706 -9.10 -47.77 -16.03
CA THR A 706 -10.42 -48.10 -15.49
C THR A 706 -11.52 -48.03 -16.56
N GLY A 707 -11.26 -47.37 -17.69
CA GLY A 707 -12.24 -47.10 -18.73
C GLY A 707 -13.11 -45.87 -18.46
N LEU A 708 -12.82 -45.14 -17.38
CA LEU A 708 -13.43 -43.86 -17.01
C LEU A 708 -12.56 -42.65 -17.38
N GLU A 709 -11.31 -42.87 -17.79
CA GLU A 709 -10.42 -41.79 -18.21
C GLU A 709 -11.02 -41.06 -19.41
N PHE A 710 -10.96 -39.73 -19.47
CA PHE A 710 -11.65 -38.94 -20.51
C PHE A 710 -11.30 -39.42 -21.93
N PHE A 711 -10.04 -39.76 -22.19
CA PHE A 711 -9.58 -40.24 -23.49
C PHE A 711 -10.11 -41.64 -23.88
N LEU A 712 -10.63 -42.40 -22.92
CA LEU A 712 -11.26 -43.71 -23.13
C LEU A 712 -12.79 -43.63 -23.03
N ALA A 713 -13.31 -42.81 -22.12
CA ALA A 713 -14.73 -42.58 -21.93
C ALA A 713 -15.37 -41.82 -23.11
N ASP A 714 -14.65 -40.84 -23.66
CA ASP A 714 -15.17 -39.96 -24.70
C ASP A 714 -14.86 -40.46 -26.12
N HIS A 715 -13.87 -41.36 -26.27
CA HIS A 715 -13.48 -41.89 -27.58
C HIS A 715 -14.26 -43.17 -27.93
N VAL A 716 -15.49 -42.96 -28.42
CA VAL A 716 -16.44 -44.01 -28.80
C VAL A 716 -16.57 -44.12 -30.32
N VAL A 717 -16.25 -45.29 -30.89
CA VAL A 717 -16.38 -45.58 -32.32
C VAL A 717 -17.40 -46.70 -32.50
N LYS A 718 -18.47 -46.44 -33.28
CA LYS A 718 -19.60 -47.38 -33.50
C LYS A 718 -20.19 -47.93 -32.19
N GLY A 719 -20.31 -47.07 -31.17
CA GLY A 719 -20.89 -47.44 -29.87
C GLY A 719 -19.97 -48.23 -28.94
N GLN A 720 -18.69 -48.44 -29.30
CA GLN A 720 -17.70 -49.08 -28.43
C GLN A 720 -16.61 -48.09 -28.03
N LYS A 721 -16.18 -48.13 -26.76
CA LYS A 721 -15.02 -47.38 -26.28
C LYS A 721 -13.77 -47.98 -26.92
N VAL A 722 -13.02 -47.16 -27.66
CA VAL A 722 -11.79 -47.59 -28.35
C VAL A 722 -10.64 -46.78 -27.81
N PHE A 723 -9.54 -47.42 -27.44
CA PHE A 723 -8.34 -46.70 -27.01
C PHE A 723 -7.78 -45.86 -28.18
N PRO A 724 -7.61 -44.53 -28.03
CA PRO A 724 -7.21 -43.67 -29.14
C PRO A 724 -5.87 -44.05 -29.75
N GLY A 725 -5.75 -43.98 -31.07
CA GLY A 725 -4.51 -44.27 -31.81
C GLY A 725 -3.33 -43.41 -31.32
N VAL A 726 -3.59 -42.13 -31.03
CA VAL A 726 -2.61 -41.17 -30.51
C VAL A 726 -2.14 -41.50 -29.09
N ALA A 727 -2.96 -42.17 -28.28
CA ALA A 727 -2.57 -42.53 -26.92
C ALA A 727 -1.49 -43.62 -26.90
N TYR A 728 -1.48 -44.55 -27.87
CA TYR A 728 -0.38 -45.50 -28.04
C TYR A 728 0.95 -44.80 -28.33
N LEU A 729 0.91 -43.72 -29.12
CA LEU A 729 2.10 -42.95 -29.48
C LEU A 729 2.65 -42.22 -28.27
N GLU A 730 1.78 -41.63 -27.46
CA GLU A 730 2.16 -40.97 -26.21
C GLU A 730 2.78 -41.95 -25.21
N MET A 731 2.16 -43.12 -25.04
CA MET A 731 2.70 -44.20 -24.20
C MET A 731 4.09 -44.66 -24.67
N ALA A 732 4.27 -44.82 -25.99
CA ALA A 732 5.55 -45.23 -26.56
C ALA A 732 6.62 -44.13 -26.41
N TYR A 733 6.25 -42.88 -26.68
CA TYR A 733 7.13 -41.72 -26.52
C TYR A 733 7.65 -41.60 -25.08
N GLU A 734 6.74 -41.64 -24.09
CA GLU A 734 7.12 -41.53 -22.68
C GLU A 734 7.93 -42.73 -22.19
N ALA A 735 7.60 -43.95 -22.65
CA ALA A 735 8.39 -45.14 -22.34
C ALA A 735 9.83 -45.00 -22.87
N ILE A 736 10.02 -44.52 -24.10
CA ILE A 736 11.35 -44.29 -24.69
C ILE A 736 12.09 -43.18 -23.94
N ARG A 737 11.42 -42.07 -23.62
CA ARG A 737 12.02 -40.96 -22.88
C ARG A 737 12.52 -41.39 -21.51
N LYS A 738 11.73 -42.17 -20.76
CA LYS A 738 12.12 -42.69 -19.44
C LYS A 738 13.15 -43.81 -19.53
N ALA A 739 13.16 -44.57 -20.62
CA ALA A 739 14.13 -45.63 -20.89
C ALA A 739 15.51 -45.10 -21.24
N ALA A 740 15.58 -44.04 -22.05
CA ALA A 740 16.80 -43.48 -22.62
C ALA A 740 17.55 -42.56 -21.65
N ASN A 741 17.45 -42.81 -20.34
CA ASN A 741 17.88 -41.93 -19.26
C ASN A 741 19.42 -41.82 -19.17
N SER A 742 20.05 -41.20 -20.18
CA SER A 742 21.46 -40.80 -20.17
C SER A 742 21.81 -39.77 -21.26
N VAL A 743 22.47 -38.69 -20.81
CA VAL A 743 23.40 -37.78 -21.53
C VAL A 743 22.80 -36.52 -22.21
N GLU A 744 22.92 -35.39 -21.49
CA GLU A 744 23.30 -34.01 -21.88
C GLU A 744 22.74 -33.30 -23.14
N GLU A 745 21.93 -33.92 -24.00
CA GLU A 745 21.30 -33.25 -25.14
C GLU A 745 19.79 -33.56 -25.30
N PRO A 746 18.98 -32.64 -25.85
CA PRO A 746 17.56 -32.87 -26.08
C PRO A 746 17.34 -33.98 -27.13
N ILE A 747 16.90 -35.15 -26.68
CA ILE A 747 16.57 -36.30 -27.53
C ILE A 747 15.36 -35.94 -28.42
N ARG A 748 15.58 -35.93 -29.74
CA ARG A 748 14.50 -35.81 -30.73
C ARG A 748 14.01 -37.20 -31.13
N ILE A 749 12.82 -37.59 -30.66
CA ILE A 749 12.20 -38.87 -31.00
C ILE A 749 11.23 -38.66 -32.17
N GLY A 750 11.41 -39.43 -33.25
CA GLY A 750 10.50 -39.45 -34.40
C GLY A 750 9.99 -40.87 -34.66
N LEU A 751 8.69 -41.10 -34.46
CA LEU A 751 8.04 -42.36 -34.80
C LEU A 751 7.60 -42.32 -36.28
N LYS A 752 8.03 -43.29 -37.08
CA LYS A 752 7.68 -43.42 -38.50
C LYS A 752 7.06 -44.79 -38.77
N ASN A 753 6.29 -44.91 -39.84
CA ASN A 753 5.64 -46.15 -40.28
C ASN A 753 4.74 -46.79 -39.20
N VAL A 754 3.98 -45.96 -38.47
CA VAL A 754 3.04 -46.42 -37.46
C VAL A 754 1.82 -47.05 -38.14
N ALA A 755 1.50 -48.29 -37.75
CA ALA A 755 0.30 -48.99 -38.16
C ALA A 755 -0.44 -49.53 -36.94
N TRP A 756 -1.74 -49.27 -36.84
CA TRP A 756 -2.61 -49.84 -35.82
C TRP A 756 -3.26 -51.11 -36.37
N VAL A 757 -2.64 -52.25 -36.12
CA VAL A 757 -3.08 -53.55 -36.68
C VAL A 757 -4.40 -54.01 -36.04
N HIS A 758 -4.58 -53.77 -34.74
CA HIS A 758 -5.81 -54.06 -34.01
C HIS A 758 -6.11 -52.95 -32.99
N PRO A 759 -7.30 -52.33 -33.01
CA PRO A 759 -7.69 -51.38 -31.99
C PRO A 759 -8.00 -52.10 -30.67
N LEU A 760 -7.47 -51.59 -29.55
CA LEU A 760 -7.91 -52.01 -28.22
C LEU A 760 -9.30 -51.44 -27.95
N THR A 761 -10.29 -52.32 -27.89
CA THR A 761 -11.69 -51.98 -27.58
C THR A 761 -12.02 -52.41 -26.15
N VAL A 762 -12.57 -51.51 -25.35
CA VAL A 762 -13.01 -51.82 -23.98
C VAL A 762 -14.48 -52.27 -24.05
N ARG A 763 -14.76 -53.49 -23.60
CA ARG A 763 -16.13 -54.03 -23.46
C ARG A 763 -16.65 -53.77 -22.04
N ASN A 764 -17.91 -54.11 -21.77
CA ASN A 764 -18.61 -53.75 -20.52
C ASN A 764 -18.03 -54.33 -19.21
N GLN A 765 -16.87 -55.01 -19.24
CA GLN A 765 -16.06 -55.36 -18.07
C GLN A 765 -14.56 -55.32 -18.46
N PRO A 766 -13.65 -54.94 -17.54
CA PRO A 766 -12.21 -54.89 -17.78
C PRO A 766 -11.59 -56.23 -18.20
#